data_AF-G3XU59-F1
#
_entry.id   AF-G3XU59-F1
#
_cell.length_a   1.000
_cell.length_b   1.000
_cell.length_c   1.000
_cell.angle_alpha   90.00
_cell.angle_beta   90.00
_cell.angle_gamma   90.00
#
_symmetry.space_group_name_H-M   'P 1'
#
loop_
_entity.id
_entity.type
_entity.pdbx_description
1 polymer ?
#
loop_
_entity_poly.entity_id
_entity_poly.type
_entity_poly.pdbx_seq_one_letter_code
_entity_poly.pdbx_strand_id
1 'polypeptide(L)'
;MSVEASHPSSRASFVIAIICPLSLEAQVAIPLFDTVYDRTVYEKYGPVRNDPNHYTLGRIGRYDVVLAHMGGCGKAEASSVASHIKQSYPGIELALLIGICGGVPYRTNVGPAQPRRDVFLGDVIVSGAIIQYDLGKKLPHRFVCKDTLESNLGRASQQIRSFIETLKSRHEELSKEHQKYLQTIRDCKDVPYPEPNSDILFKPEYKHRSHCQCMSHVSGDESVVDRRRVDSDGIPYIHFGRLASGDTVMCSAKDRDKIAKREKVLGFEMEGAGVWDSVPCILIKGVSDYADSHKNDVWQYYAAASAAACMRALLDQTPISPATSSAGPGQGIPAEPSEVSSNEREKAYLDLLTFPQAQYRLDEITDPHDTTCAWQFGKDTVISSFFFHAQGVDLERSTVGMYRSLLHQLLSSTAIPSSAKQPYFNFAAKMLSQDDGITWTIRDLKHQLLSIIRSLTNHYVFVFIDALDECDQDEMGDMIPFLEHLGHSANACGVHLRICLASRHYPQLSIERGIELVLEYQQEHQGDMRKYVETKLRGGKSKMIQEIREEICARAAGVFLWVTLVVRSLNDAFAKGKLHAVRQRLDEIPDGLDELFTDMLTRDTNDISDLIFRLQFILFAHRPLSRDELYFAVMFAKDGLIKRDGEWHIDPHIENFILNISKGLVETSRSKSRTVHFIHESVRDFLLRRDGFSRLQAGLGANAVGNAHDELAQLCFRYMCQFKLLAADDISKLYASPRAAKIKYVESETPFLDYAIHSLLPHSNAAEAAGTSQDAFL
;
A
#
# COMPACT_ATOMS: atom_id res chain seq x y z
N MET A 1 36.53 -47.65 6.68
CA MET A 1 35.51 -48.06 5.69
C MET A 1 34.88 -46.79 5.17
N SER A 2 35.20 -46.44 3.93
CA SER A 2 34.65 -45.29 3.20
C SER A 2 33.13 -45.45 3.10
N VAL A 3 32.38 -44.52 3.70
CA VAL A 3 30.93 -44.42 3.48
C VAL A 3 30.78 -44.00 2.02
N GLU A 4 30.35 -44.92 1.15
CA GLU A 4 29.92 -44.57 -0.20
C GLU A 4 28.83 -43.50 -0.07
N ALA A 5 29.11 -42.29 -0.57
CA ALA A 5 28.15 -41.21 -0.56
C ALA A 5 26.92 -41.65 -1.36
N SER A 6 25.78 -41.81 -0.70
CA SER A 6 24.52 -42.14 -1.35
C SER A 6 24.20 -41.04 -2.37
N HIS A 7 24.27 -41.36 -3.66
CA HIS A 7 23.86 -40.43 -4.72
C HIS A 7 22.40 -39.99 -4.52
N PRO A 8 22.03 -38.77 -4.95
CA PRO A 8 20.65 -38.33 -4.91
C PRO A 8 19.76 -39.29 -5.69
N SER A 9 18.56 -39.56 -5.17
CA SER A 9 17.60 -40.47 -5.81
C SER A 9 16.75 -39.76 -6.88
N SER A 10 16.56 -38.45 -6.75
CA SER A 10 15.85 -37.61 -7.72
C SER A 10 16.20 -36.13 -7.54
N ARG A 11 15.70 -35.26 -8.43
CA ARG A 11 15.76 -33.80 -8.25
C ARG A 11 15.01 -33.31 -7.00
N ALA A 12 14.05 -34.09 -6.49
CA ALA A 12 13.36 -33.78 -5.24
C ALA A 12 14.18 -34.16 -3.99
N SER A 13 15.32 -34.85 -4.14
CA SER A 13 16.22 -35.15 -3.01
C SER A 13 16.99 -33.93 -2.53
N PHE A 14 17.12 -32.91 -3.39
CA PHE A 14 17.77 -31.66 -3.06
C PHE A 14 16.82 -30.80 -2.23
N VAL A 15 17.19 -30.53 -0.98
CA VAL A 15 16.33 -29.80 -0.03
C VAL A 15 16.84 -28.42 0.34
N ILE A 16 18.11 -28.13 0.03
CA ILE A 16 18.75 -26.82 0.26
C ILE A 16 19.21 -26.22 -1.08
N ALA A 17 18.78 -24.99 -1.35
CA ALA A 17 19.43 -24.12 -2.33
C ALA A 17 20.48 -23.25 -1.64
N ILE A 18 21.62 -23.05 -2.29
CA ILE A 18 22.59 -22.00 -1.97
C ILE A 18 22.59 -21.05 -3.17
N ILE A 19 22.38 -19.77 -2.93
CA ILE A 19 22.33 -18.77 -3.99
C ILE A 19 23.53 -17.84 -3.81
N CYS A 20 24.37 -17.74 -4.84
CA CYS A 20 25.56 -16.89 -4.87
C CYS A 20 25.45 -15.84 -5.98
N PRO A 21 25.18 -14.57 -5.61
CA PRO A 21 25.17 -13.44 -6.55
C PRO A 21 26.47 -13.21 -7.32
N LEU A 22 27.63 -13.43 -6.68
CA LEU A 22 28.95 -13.19 -7.27
C LEU A 22 29.78 -14.48 -7.35
N SER A 23 30.62 -14.59 -8.39
CA SER A 23 31.49 -15.75 -8.58
C SER A 23 32.46 -15.97 -7.41
N LEU A 24 32.92 -14.91 -6.75
CA LEU A 24 33.81 -15.02 -5.59
C LEU A 24 33.12 -15.72 -4.40
N GLU A 25 31.80 -15.54 -4.26
CA GLU A 25 31.02 -16.13 -3.16
C GLU A 25 30.85 -17.64 -3.38
N ALA A 26 30.61 -18.05 -4.62
CA ALA A 26 30.60 -19.46 -4.99
C ALA A 26 32.00 -20.10 -4.82
N GLN A 27 33.07 -19.39 -5.18
CA GLN A 27 34.45 -19.89 -5.08
C GLN A 27 34.87 -20.27 -3.66
N VAL A 28 34.36 -19.55 -2.66
CA VAL A 28 34.65 -19.82 -1.24
C VAL A 28 33.65 -20.79 -0.60
N ALA A 29 32.44 -20.92 -1.16
CA ALA A 29 31.42 -21.86 -0.68
C ALA A 29 31.64 -23.30 -1.16
N ILE A 30 32.02 -23.50 -2.42
CA ILE A 30 32.21 -24.84 -3.02
C ILE A 30 33.23 -25.71 -2.25
N PRO A 31 34.38 -25.19 -1.77
CA PRO A 31 35.33 -25.97 -0.97
C PRO A 31 34.75 -26.51 0.34
N LEU A 32 33.63 -25.94 0.83
CA LEU A 32 32.93 -26.42 2.02
C LEU A 32 31.90 -27.51 1.71
N PHE A 33 31.89 -28.08 0.50
CA PHE A 33 31.06 -29.23 0.17
C PHE A 33 31.79 -30.49 0.60
N ASP A 34 31.08 -31.43 1.24
CA ASP A 34 31.68 -32.74 1.52
C ASP A 34 31.90 -33.53 0.24
N THR A 35 31.04 -33.32 -0.76
CA THR A 35 31.16 -33.90 -2.09
C THR A 35 30.57 -32.94 -3.10
N VAL A 36 31.33 -32.63 -4.15
CA VAL A 36 30.80 -32.00 -5.37
C VAL A 36 30.46 -33.13 -6.33
N TYR A 37 29.22 -33.19 -6.80
CA TYR A 37 28.77 -34.25 -7.68
C TYR A 37 29.34 -34.07 -9.08
N ASP A 38 29.76 -35.19 -9.68
CA ASP A 38 30.41 -35.19 -10.98
C ASP A 38 29.41 -34.98 -12.13
N ARG A 39 29.96 -34.96 -13.34
CA ARG A 39 29.20 -34.76 -14.58
C ARG A 39 28.11 -35.81 -14.80
N THR A 40 28.30 -37.05 -14.35
CA THR A 40 27.31 -38.12 -14.57
C THR A 40 26.05 -37.89 -13.72
N VAL A 41 26.25 -37.46 -12.47
CA VAL A 41 25.16 -37.07 -11.57
C VAL A 41 24.49 -35.80 -12.08
N TYR A 42 25.27 -34.83 -12.58
CA TYR A 42 24.76 -33.60 -13.18
C TYR A 42 23.91 -33.85 -14.43
N GLU A 43 24.32 -34.75 -15.33
CA GLU A 43 23.55 -35.07 -16.53
C GLU A 43 22.21 -35.76 -16.19
N LYS A 44 22.14 -36.47 -15.06
CA LYS A 44 20.94 -37.18 -14.62
C LYS A 44 19.99 -36.31 -13.80
N TYR A 45 20.53 -35.47 -12.91
CA TYR A 45 19.75 -34.70 -11.92
C TYR A 45 19.96 -33.19 -12.02
N GLY A 46 20.61 -32.71 -13.07
CA GLY A 46 20.67 -31.29 -13.39
C GLY A 46 19.30 -30.69 -13.66
N PRO A 47 19.25 -29.38 -13.93
CA PRO A 47 17.99 -28.64 -13.98
C PRO A 47 17.06 -29.11 -15.10
N VAL A 48 15.78 -28.76 -15.00
CA VAL A 48 14.79 -29.09 -16.04
C VAL A 48 15.11 -28.39 -17.37
N ARG A 49 14.54 -28.88 -18.47
CA ARG A 49 14.66 -28.20 -19.76
C ARG A 49 14.13 -26.77 -19.65
N ASN A 50 14.85 -25.85 -20.27
CA ASN A 50 14.58 -24.40 -20.31
C ASN A 50 14.87 -23.63 -19.02
N ASP A 51 15.46 -24.26 -18.00
CA ASP A 51 16.07 -23.52 -16.91
C ASP A 51 17.36 -22.83 -17.41
N PRO A 52 17.45 -21.49 -17.35
CA PRO A 52 18.61 -20.76 -17.85
C PRO A 52 19.78 -20.73 -16.84
N ASN A 53 19.59 -21.20 -15.61
CA ASN A 53 20.59 -21.07 -14.56
C ASN A 53 21.66 -22.16 -14.64
N HIS A 54 22.83 -21.81 -14.10
CA HIS A 54 23.91 -22.76 -13.89
C HIS A 54 23.98 -23.18 -12.43
N TYR A 55 24.21 -24.48 -12.20
CA TYR A 55 24.23 -25.08 -10.86
C TYR A 55 25.49 -25.88 -10.60
N THR A 56 25.97 -25.85 -9.36
CA THR A 56 26.86 -26.88 -8.80
C THR A 56 26.05 -27.77 -7.88
N LEU A 57 26.00 -29.07 -8.16
CA LEU A 57 25.31 -30.04 -7.31
C LEU A 57 26.31 -30.65 -6.33
N GLY A 58 25.87 -30.91 -5.10
CA GLY A 58 26.73 -31.59 -4.14
C GLY A 58 26.04 -31.94 -2.84
N ARG A 59 26.85 -32.20 -1.82
CA ARG A 59 26.42 -32.62 -0.50
C ARG A 59 27.10 -31.82 0.59
N ILE A 60 26.32 -31.39 1.58
CA ILE A 60 26.81 -30.80 2.83
C ILE A 60 26.13 -31.50 4.01
N GLY A 61 26.94 -32.21 4.80
CA GLY A 61 26.50 -33.08 5.87
C GLY A 61 25.49 -34.11 5.34
N ARG A 62 24.26 -33.99 5.80
CA ARG A 62 23.15 -34.88 5.43
C ARG A 62 22.34 -34.41 4.22
N TYR A 63 22.58 -33.21 3.73
CA TYR A 63 21.75 -32.56 2.72
C TYR A 63 22.37 -32.69 1.33
N ASP A 64 21.56 -33.10 0.36
CA ASP A 64 21.85 -32.84 -1.04
C ASP A 64 21.50 -31.37 -1.31
N VAL A 65 22.47 -30.64 -1.85
CA VAL A 65 22.39 -29.18 -2.04
C VAL A 65 22.61 -28.82 -3.49
N VAL A 66 21.93 -27.76 -3.93
CA VAL A 66 22.21 -27.11 -5.22
C VAL A 66 22.76 -25.72 -4.95
N LEU A 67 23.89 -25.37 -5.55
CA LEU A 67 24.42 -24.01 -5.55
C LEU A 67 24.13 -23.37 -6.90
N ALA A 68 23.34 -22.31 -6.90
CA ALA A 68 23.01 -21.54 -8.09
C ALA A 68 24.02 -20.40 -8.29
N HIS A 69 24.57 -20.34 -9.51
CA HIS A 69 25.44 -19.25 -9.94
C HIS A 69 24.59 -18.19 -10.63
N MET A 70 24.52 -16.99 -10.05
CA MET A 70 23.79 -15.89 -10.67
C MET A 70 24.64 -15.22 -11.77
N GLY A 71 23.98 -14.78 -12.84
CA GLY A 71 24.61 -14.07 -13.96
C GLY A 71 24.92 -12.59 -13.71
N GLY A 72 24.38 -12.04 -12.62
CA GLY A 72 24.53 -10.65 -12.20
C GLY A 72 23.86 -10.39 -10.85
N CYS A 73 24.09 -9.21 -10.26
CA CYS A 73 23.50 -8.80 -8.99
C CYS A 73 22.14 -8.09 -9.17
N GLY A 74 21.38 -7.99 -8.08
CA GLY A 74 20.08 -7.30 -8.03
C GLY A 74 18.86 -8.20 -7.89
N LYS A 75 17.71 -7.61 -7.51
CA LYS A 75 16.51 -8.36 -7.11
C LYS A 75 15.86 -9.13 -8.25
N ALA A 76 15.84 -8.57 -9.47
CA ALA A 76 15.19 -9.19 -10.62
C ALA A 76 15.88 -10.50 -11.03
N GLU A 77 17.22 -10.48 -11.13
CA GLU A 77 18.03 -11.68 -11.39
C GLU A 77 17.85 -12.70 -10.27
N ALA A 78 17.90 -12.26 -9.00
CA ALA A 78 17.71 -13.14 -7.85
C ALA A 78 16.34 -13.83 -7.84
N SER A 79 15.28 -13.10 -8.18
CA SER A 79 13.91 -13.63 -8.28
C SER A 79 13.76 -14.64 -9.43
N SER A 80 14.38 -14.36 -10.58
CA SER A 80 14.43 -15.30 -11.70
C SER A 80 15.13 -16.60 -11.32
N VAL A 81 16.31 -16.51 -10.70
CA VAL A 81 17.08 -17.67 -10.23
C VAL A 81 16.27 -18.48 -9.21
N ALA A 82 15.65 -17.81 -8.22
CA ALA A 82 14.87 -18.46 -7.18
C ALA A 82 13.63 -19.20 -7.73
N SER A 83 12.94 -18.61 -8.71
CA SER A 83 11.77 -19.21 -9.35
C SER A 83 12.13 -20.50 -10.10
N HIS A 84 13.21 -20.48 -10.87
CA HIS A 84 13.69 -21.65 -11.61
C HIS A 84 14.29 -22.73 -10.70
N ILE A 85 14.96 -22.36 -9.61
CA ILE A 85 15.42 -23.32 -8.58
C ILE A 85 14.25 -24.18 -8.11
N LYS A 86 13.12 -23.56 -7.75
CA LYS A 86 11.91 -24.27 -7.31
C LYS A 86 11.33 -25.18 -8.39
N GLN A 87 11.36 -24.73 -9.64
CA GLN A 87 10.88 -25.52 -10.76
C GLN A 87 11.77 -26.75 -11.05
N SER A 88 13.10 -26.56 -11.02
CA SER A 88 14.07 -27.60 -11.30
C SER A 88 14.21 -28.61 -10.17
N TYR A 89 14.16 -28.14 -8.92
CA TYR A 89 14.40 -28.94 -7.73
C TYR A 89 13.22 -28.78 -6.76
N PRO A 90 12.11 -29.51 -7.00
CA PRO A 90 10.86 -29.32 -6.26
C PRO A 90 10.94 -29.71 -4.77
N GLY A 91 12.04 -30.36 -4.35
CA GLY A 91 12.27 -30.72 -2.95
C GLY A 91 12.87 -29.61 -2.09
N ILE A 92 13.18 -28.45 -2.67
CA ILE A 92 13.86 -27.36 -1.95
C ILE A 92 12.91 -26.71 -0.95
N GLU A 93 13.27 -26.82 0.32
CA GLU A 93 12.51 -26.28 1.45
C GLU A 93 13.13 -24.99 2.00
N LEU A 94 14.44 -24.80 1.80
CA LEU A 94 15.19 -23.65 2.29
C LEU A 94 16.24 -23.18 1.27
N ALA A 95 16.26 -21.88 1.00
CA ALA A 95 17.36 -21.22 0.30
C ALA A 95 18.29 -20.47 1.29
N LEU A 96 19.59 -20.64 1.12
CA LEU A 96 20.62 -19.85 1.81
C LEU A 96 21.19 -18.85 0.82
N LEU A 97 20.79 -17.59 0.95
CA LEU A 97 21.34 -16.51 0.15
C LEU A 97 22.62 -16.01 0.83
N ILE A 98 23.75 -16.51 0.36
CA ILE A 98 25.06 -16.17 0.92
C ILE A 98 25.71 -15.07 0.09
N GLY A 99 26.54 -14.25 0.72
CA GLY A 99 27.32 -13.27 -0.02
C GLY A 99 27.89 -12.16 0.84
N ILE A 100 28.21 -11.02 0.21
CA ILE A 100 28.70 -9.83 0.89
C ILE A 100 27.62 -8.76 1.06
N CYS A 101 27.84 -7.83 1.99
CA CYS A 101 26.99 -6.66 2.22
C CYS A 101 27.79 -5.49 2.79
N GLY A 102 27.20 -4.29 2.70
CA GLY A 102 27.69 -3.12 3.42
C GLY A 102 27.09 -3.07 4.83
N GLY A 103 27.93 -2.97 5.87
CA GLY A 103 27.53 -3.04 7.27
C GLY A 103 27.17 -1.69 7.88
N VAL A 104 26.31 -1.70 8.90
CA VAL A 104 26.05 -0.55 9.76
C VAL A 104 26.98 -0.62 10.97
N PRO A 105 28.01 0.26 11.07
CA PRO A 105 29.09 0.09 12.05
C PRO A 105 28.61 0.17 13.50
N TYR A 106 27.65 1.05 13.79
CA TYR A 106 27.14 1.30 15.13
C TYR A 106 25.66 0.92 15.27
N ARG A 107 25.34 0.10 16.26
CA ARG A 107 23.94 -0.22 16.59
C ARG A 107 23.28 0.97 17.29
N THR A 108 22.28 1.59 16.67
CA THR A 108 21.44 2.62 17.30
C THR A 108 20.15 1.96 17.80
N ASN A 109 19.94 1.90 19.12
CA ASN A 109 18.81 1.29 19.83
C ASN A 109 18.90 -0.24 20.03
N VAL A 110 19.58 -0.65 21.09
CA VAL A 110 19.48 -2.01 21.62
C VAL A 110 18.58 -1.94 22.84
N GLY A 111 17.51 -2.75 22.87
CA GLY A 111 16.73 -2.93 24.11
C GLY A 111 17.61 -3.53 25.22
N PRO A 112 17.17 -3.53 26.48
CA PRO A 112 17.98 -3.95 27.64
C PRO A 112 18.47 -5.42 27.59
N ALA A 113 18.06 -6.22 26.60
CA ALA A 113 18.28 -7.66 26.51
C ALA A 113 19.42 -8.11 25.58
N GLN A 114 20.15 -7.21 24.89
CA GLN A 114 21.32 -7.62 24.08
C GLN A 114 22.54 -6.72 24.34
N PRO A 115 23.75 -7.28 24.50
CA PRO A 115 24.96 -6.48 24.57
C PRO A 115 25.17 -5.74 23.24
N ARG A 116 25.39 -4.43 23.32
CA ARG A 116 25.64 -3.57 22.17
C ARG A 116 27.02 -3.90 21.59
N ARG A 117 27.08 -4.81 20.62
CA ARG A 117 28.28 -5.08 19.81
C ARG A 117 28.20 -4.34 18.48
N ASP A 118 29.26 -3.60 18.19
CA ASP A 118 29.46 -2.94 16.90
C ASP A 118 29.72 -3.98 15.80
N VAL A 119 29.41 -3.60 14.56
CA VAL A 119 29.63 -4.45 13.38
C VAL A 119 30.98 -4.09 12.77
N PHE A 120 31.85 -5.08 12.54
CA PHE A 120 33.19 -4.92 11.97
C PHE A 120 33.34 -5.57 10.60
N LEU A 121 34.32 -5.14 9.81
CA LEU A 121 34.59 -5.78 8.52
C LEU A 121 34.97 -7.25 8.74
N GLY A 122 34.44 -8.13 7.89
CA GLY A 122 34.54 -9.58 8.02
C GLY A 122 33.49 -10.23 8.92
N ASP A 123 32.78 -9.47 9.78
CA ASP A 123 31.64 -10.00 10.55
C ASP A 123 30.55 -10.54 9.63
N VAL A 124 29.71 -11.43 10.16
CA VAL A 124 28.59 -12.04 9.42
C VAL A 124 27.27 -11.56 9.99
N ILE A 125 26.32 -11.22 9.12
CA ILE A 125 24.93 -10.93 9.49
C ILE A 125 24.05 -12.07 8.98
N VAL A 126 23.42 -12.78 9.93
CA VAL A 126 22.40 -13.80 9.66
C VAL A 126 21.03 -13.16 9.83
N SER A 127 20.22 -13.20 8.77
CA SER A 127 18.94 -12.50 8.72
C SER A 127 17.78 -13.40 8.32
N GLY A 128 16.73 -13.38 9.14
CA GLY A 128 15.40 -13.92 8.85
C GLY A 128 14.35 -12.82 8.69
N ALA A 129 14.75 -11.59 8.40
CA ALA A 129 13.84 -10.48 8.12
C ALA A 129 14.52 -9.43 7.24
N ILE A 130 13.87 -9.05 6.14
CA ILE A 130 14.38 -8.08 5.18
C ILE A 130 13.45 -6.86 5.12
N ILE A 131 14.04 -5.69 4.87
CA ILE A 131 13.32 -4.47 4.52
C ILE A 131 13.72 -4.06 3.10
N GLN A 132 12.76 -4.02 2.17
CA GLN A 132 13.01 -3.49 0.83
C GLN A 132 13.00 -1.96 0.87
N TYR A 133 14.16 -1.35 1.12
CA TYR A 133 14.26 0.07 1.46
C TYR A 133 14.14 1.01 0.26
N ASP A 134 14.15 0.46 -0.96
CA ASP A 134 14.07 1.18 -2.24
C ASP A 134 12.77 0.95 -3.01
N LEU A 135 11.79 0.24 -2.41
CA LEU A 135 10.43 0.14 -2.94
C LEU A 135 9.55 1.21 -2.31
N GLY A 136 9.02 2.12 -3.13
CA GLY A 136 8.56 3.39 -2.57
C GLY A 136 8.35 4.47 -3.62
N LYS A 137 7.85 5.61 -3.16
CA LYS A 137 7.69 6.80 -3.98
C LYS A 137 8.93 7.68 -3.78
N LYS A 138 9.62 7.96 -4.87
CA LYS A 138 10.67 8.99 -4.90
C LYS A 138 10.00 10.35 -4.98
N LEU A 139 9.78 10.97 -3.83
CA LEU A 139 9.35 12.36 -3.75
C LEU A 139 10.56 13.28 -4.04
N PRO A 140 10.33 14.55 -4.47
CA PRO A 140 11.40 15.48 -4.85
C PRO A 140 12.53 15.62 -3.83
N HIS A 141 12.21 15.39 -2.56
CA HIS A 141 13.21 15.39 -1.51
C HIS A 141 13.45 14.00 -0.95
N ARG A 142 12.43 13.19 -0.63
CA ARG A 142 12.59 11.89 0.09
C ARG A 142 12.22 10.74 -0.78
N PHE A 143 12.96 9.67 -0.58
CA PHE A 143 12.38 8.37 -0.81
C PHE A 143 11.46 8.03 0.37
N VAL A 144 10.18 7.80 0.10
CA VAL A 144 9.23 7.22 1.06
C VAL A 144 9.06 5.77 0.68
N CYS A 145 9.56 4.86 1.52
CA CYS A 145 9.30 3.44 1.34
C CYS A 145 7.79 3.20 1.34
N LYS A 146 7.30 2.35 0.44
CA LYS A 146 5.94 1.84 0.53
C LYS A 146 5.87 1.03 1.82
N ASP A 147 5.00 1.44 2.73
CA ASP A 147 4.75 0.78 4.01
C ASP A 147 3.30 0.32 4.05
N THR A 148 2.89 -0.38 2.98
CA THR A 148 1.59 -1.03 2.84
C THR A 148 1.76 -2.53 3.08
N LEU A 149 0.69 -3.22 3.48
CA LEU A 149 0.76 -4.67 3.70
C LEU A 149 1.16 -5.42 2.42
N GLU A 150 0.72 -4.94 1.26
CA GLU A 150 0.99 -5.53 -0.06
C GLU A 150 2.42 -5.28 -0.57
N SER A 151 3.13 -4.29 -0.02
CA SER A 151 4.50 -3.95 -0.43
C SER A 151 5.56 -4.44 0.55
N ASN A 152 5.16 -4.83 1.75
CA ASN A 152 6.06 -5.27 2.79
C ASN A 152 6.33 -6.75 2.65
N LEU A 153 7.60 -7.12 2.61
CA LEU A 153 8.02 -8.52 2.61
C LEU A 153 7.51 -9.22 3.88
N GLY A 154 6.87 -10.36 3.68
CA GLY A 154 6.25 -11.13 4.75
C GLY A 154 7.25 -11.59 5.82
N ARG A 155 6.74 -11.99 6.98
CA ARG A 155 7.59 -12.60 8.02
C ARG A 155 8.09 -13.96 7.53
N ALA A 156 9.34 -14.30 7.85
CA ALA A 156 9.85 -15.65 7.63
C ALA A 156 8.95 -16.71 8.29
N SER A 157 8.95 -17.93 7.74
CA SER A 157 8.15 -19.06 8.24
C SER A 157 8.43 -19.33 9.72
N GLN A 158 7.48 -19.95 10.42
CA GLN A 158 7.66 -20.33 11.83
C GLN A 158 8.90 -21.21 12.02
N GLN A 159 9.16 -22.12 11.08
CA GLN A 159 10.35 -22.99 11.09
C GLN A 159 11.64 -22.18 11.04
N ILE A 160 11.76 -21.23 10.10
CA ILE A 160 12.96 -20.36 10.00
C ILE A 160 13.12 -19.50 11.25
N ARG A 161 12.03 -18.94 11.78
CA ARG A 161 12.07 -18.11 12.99
C ARG A 161 12.51 -18.90 14.22
N SER A 162 11.92 -20.07 14.48
CA SER A 162 12.32 -20.96 15.57
C SER A 162 13.77 -21.45 15.41
N PHE A 163 14.19 -21.70 14.17
CA PHE A 163 15.56 -22.09 13.88
C PHE A 163 16.56 -20.96 14.17
N ILE A 164 16.27 -19.71 13.78
CA ILE A 164 17.10 -18.55 14.12
C ILE A 164 17.21 -18.35 15.64
N GLU A 165 16.12 -18.53 16.40
CA GLU A 165 16.19 -18.46 17.87
C GLU A 165 17.05 -19.59 18.46
N THR A 166 17.03 -20.78 17.85
CA THR A 166 17.92 -21.89 18.24
C THR A 166 19.39 -21.53 17.99
N LEU A 167 19.72 -20.97 16.81
CA LEU A 167 21.07 -20.52 16.49
C LEU A 167 21.56 -19.42 17.45
N LYS A 168 20.68 -18.48 17.84
CA LYS A 168 21.00 -17.47 18.87
C LYS A 168 21.29 -18.11 20.22
N SER A 169 20.53 -19.12 20.63
CA SER A 169 20.76 -19.82 21.90
C SER A 169 22.08 -20.62 21.91
N ARG A 170 22.54 -21.07 20.75
CA ARG A 170 23.78 -21.84 20.54
C ARG A 170 24.87 -21.00 19.87
N HIS A 171 24.87 -19.68 20.11
CA HIS A 171 25.76 -18.72 19.42
C HIS A 171 27.24 -19.09 19.57
N GLU A 172 27.66 -19.53 20.76
CA GLU A 172 29.05 -19.92 21.03
C GLU A 172 29.50 -21.15 20.22
N GLU A 173 28.63 -22.16 20.09
CA GLU A 173 28.91 -23.37 19.30
C GLU A 173 28.95 -23.05 17.81
N LEU A 174 28.00 -22.22 17.35
CA LEU A 174 27.98 -21.73 15.97
C LEU A 174 29.26 -20.95 15.64
N SER A 175 29.73 -20.10 16.56
CA SER A 175 30.95 -19.31 16.39
C SER A 175 32.21 -20.17 16.32
N LYS A 176 32.29 -21.25 17.12
CA LYS A 176 33.40 -22.21 17.07
C LYS A 176 33.47 -22.95 15.73
N GLU A 177 32.35 -23.48 15.25
CA GLU A 177 32.31 -24.15 13.94
C GLU A 177 32.56 -23.17 12.79
N HIS A 178 32.02 -21.94 12.87
CA HIS A 178 32.29 -20.88 11.90
C HIS A 178 33.80 -20.61 11.78
N GLN A 179 34.51 -20.45 12.90
CA GLN A 179 35.95 -20.22 12.88
C GLN A 179 36.73 -21.38 12.23
N LYS A 180 36.35 -22.62 12.54
CA LYS A 180 36.95 -23.83 11.97
C LYS A 180 36.77 -23.89 10.45
N TYR A 181 35.57 -23.63 9.94
CA TYR A 181 35.31 -23.62 8.49
C TYR A 181 35.96 -22.44 7.80
N LEU A 182 36.04 -21.28 8.45
CA LEU A 182 36.76 -20.13 7.92
C LEU A 182 38.25 -20.45 7.75
N GLN A 183 38.86 -21.14 8.72
CA GLN A 183 40.25 -21.62 8.59
C GLN A 183 40.39 -22.62 7.43
N THR A 184 39.43 -23.52 7.26
CA THR A 184 39.42 -24.48 6.15
C THR A 184 39.45 -23.78 4.78
N ILE A 185 38.65 -22.73 4.59
CA ILE A 185 38.66 -21.95 3.34
C ILE A 185 40.02 -21.30 3.12
N ARG A 186 40.61 -20.71 4.18
CA ARG A 186 41.92 -20.04 4.10
C ARG A 186 43.02 -21.00 3.66
N ASP A 187 43.03 -22.20 4.21
CA ASP A 187 44.00 -23.24 3.86
C ASP A 187 43.84 -23.72 2.40
N CYS A 188 42.62 -23.69 1.86
CA CYS A 188 42.32 -24.18 0.51
C CYS A 188 42.52 -23.15 -0.61
N LYS A 189 42.32 -21.85 -0.33
CA LYS A 189 42.17 -20.81 -1.37
C LYS A 189 43.16 -19.65 -1.25
N ASP A 190 44.08 -19.69 -0.28
CA ASP A 190 45.04 -18.61 0.01
C ASP A 190 44.35 -17.24 0.09
N VAL A 191 43.23 -17.19 0.83
CA VAL A 191 42.46 -15.96 1.03
C VAL A 191 43.18 -15.12 2.09
N PRO A 192 43.79 -13.97 1.73
CA PRO A 192 44.51 -13.16 2.69
C PRO A 192 43.52 -12.60 3.72
N TYR A 193 43.81 -12.80 5.01
CA TYR A 193 43.14 -12.06 6.07
C TYR A 193 43.64 -10.62 6.00
N PRO A 194 42.76 -9.62 5.75
CA PRO A 194 43.18 -8.23 5.78
C PRO A 194 43.71 -7.89 7.18
N GLU A 195 44.85 -7.22 7.29
CA GLU A 195 45.47 -6.94 8.60
C GLU A 195 44.46 -6.27 9.56
N PRO A 196 44.52 -6.50 10.89
CA PRO A 196 43.57 -5.91 11.84
C PRO A 196 43.40 -4.39 11.73
N ASN A 197 44.44 -3.68 11.27
CA ASN A 197 44.45 -2.23 11.06
C ASN A 197 43.81 -1.77 9.73
N SER A 198 43.31 -2.71 8.92
CA SER A 198 42.66 -2.44 7.63
C SER A 198 41.13 -2.32 7.74
N ASP A 199 40.57 -2.45 8.95
CA ASP A 199 39.20 -2.04 9.27
C ASP A 199 39.18 -0.52 9.47
N ILE A 200 38.96 0.21 8.37
CA ILE A 200 38.97 1.66 8.33
C ILE A 200 37.52 2.16 8.21
N LEU A 201 37.06 2.90 9.22
CA LEU A 201 35.79 3.61 9.20
C LEU A 201 36.04 5.12 9.15
N PHE A 202 35.42 5.80 8.19
CA PHE A 202 35.44 7.25 8.12
C PHE A 202 34.25 7.86 8.86
N LYS A 203 34.42 9.08 9.38
CA LYS A 203 33.31 9.86 9.95
C LYS A 203 32.21 10.06 8.89
N PRO A 204 30.91 9.98 9.26
CA PRO A 204 29.80 10.10 8.30
C PRO A 204 29.76 11.40 7.48
N GLU A 205 30.43 12.45 7.95
CA GLU A 205 30.54 13.74 7.29
C GLU A 205 31.59 13.78 6.18
N TYR A 206 32.52 12.83 6.18
CA TYR A 206 33.62 12.79 5.22
C TYR A 206 33.09 12.45 3.83
N LYS A 207 33.29 13.39 2.88
CA LYS A 207 32.88 13.23 1.49
C LYS A 207 34.11 12.95 0.64
N HIS A 208 34.17 11.76 0.07
CA HIS A 208 35.23 11.43 -0.87
C HIS A 208 35.16 12.38 -2.09
N ARG A 209 36.25 13.09 -2.39
CA ARG A 209 36.35 13.94 -3.59
C ARG A 209 36.60 13.01 -4.79
N SER A 210 35.60 12.83 -5.65
CA SER A 210 35.61 12.02 -6.88
C SER A 210 35.58 10.49 -6.72
N HIS A 211 35.16 9.80 -7.78
CA HIS A 211 35.02 8.34 -7.96
C HIS A 211 36.36 7.59 -7.82
N CYS A 212 36.97 7.58 -6.63
CA CYS A 212 38.24 6.89 -6.38
C CYS A 212 38.04 5.61 -5.56
N GLN A 213 38.70 4.53 -5.96
CA GLN A 213 38.88 3.29 -5.19
C GLN A 213 40.21 3.31 -4.40
N CYS A 214 40.60 4.43 -3.79
CA CYS A 214 41.97 4.59 -3.30
C CYS A 214 42.11 4.59 -1.76
N MET A 215 42.96 3.68 -1.27
CA MET A 215 43.56 3.65 0.07
C MET A 215 44.62 4.76 0.31
N SER A 216 44.89 5.63 -0.67
CA SER A 216 46.04 6.54 -0.65
C SER A 216 45.87 7.82 0.18
N HIS A 217 44.74 8.02 0.87
CA HIS A 217 44.48 9.21 1.69
C HIS A 217 44.48 8.93 3.21
N VAL A 218 44.89 7.74 3.64
CA VAL A 218 44.76 7.29 5.04
C VAL A 218 45.81 7.90 5.99
N SER A 219 46.89 8.50 5.47
CA SER A 219 47.95 9.05 6.33
C SER A 219 47.63 10.46 6.84
N GLY A 220 47.11 10.55 8.06
CA GLY A 220 47.09 11.77 8.87
C GLY A 220 45.79 12.59 8.88
N ASP A 221 44.70 12.07 8.34
CA ASP A 221 43.41 12.77 8.27
C ASP A 221 42.59 12.53 9.56
N GLU A 222 42.22 13.59 10.28
CA GLU A 222 41.42 13.58 11.53
C GLU A 222 39.99 13.00 11.36
N SER A 223 39.69 12.47 10.18
CA SER A 223 38.39 11.94 9.76
C SER A 223 38.24 10.43 9.90
N VAL A 224 39.31 9.69 10.18
CA VAL A 224 39.26 8.24 10.48
C VAL A 224 38.84 8.00 11.93
N VAL A 225 37.96 7.03 12.15
CA VAL A 225 37.52 6.61 13.48
C VAL A 225 38.35 5.41 13.93
N ASP A 226 39.00 5.50 15.10
CA ASP A 226 39.74 4.37 15.67
C ASP A 226 38.77 3.23 16.01
N ARG A 227 39.01 2.07 15.38
CA ARG A 227 38.14 0.89 15.38
C ARG A 227 39.00 -0.30 15.77
N ARG A 228 39.14 -0.57 17.07
CA ARG A 228 39.85 -1.77 17.55
C ARG A 228 38.84 -2.84 17.95
N ARG A 229 39.03 -4.06 17.43
CA ARG A 229 38.37 -5.25 17.97
C ARG A 229 39.01 -5.55 19.34
N VAL A 230 38.41 -5.03 20.41
CA VAL A 230 38.92 -5.19 21.78
C VAL A 230 38.64 -6.60 22.34
N ASP A 231 37.64 -7.29 21.79
CA ASP A 231 37.02 -8.47 22.43
C ASP A 231 37.24 -9.80 21.66
N SER A 232 38.04 -9.84 20.60
CA SER A 232 38.20 -11.05 19.76
C SER A 232 39.58 -11.10 19.11
N ASP A 233 40.26 -12.25 19.12
CA ASP A 233 41.55 -12.56 18.46
C ASP A 233 41.49 -12.43 16.91
N GLY A 234 40.91 -11.36 16.36
CA GLY A 234 40.64 -11.18 14.94
C GLY A 234 39.49 -12.07 14.40
N ILE A 235 38.74 -12.75 15.27
CA ILE A 235 37.66 -13.65 14.86
C ILE A 235 36.40 -12.84 14.53
N PRO A 236 35.78 -13.01 13.35
CA PRO A 236 34.55 -12.31 13.02
C PRO A 236 33.38 -12.75 13.88
N TYR A 237 32.51 -11.81 14.24
CA TYR A 237 31.32 -12.07 15.04
C TYR A 237 30.10 -12.34 14.16
N ILE A 238 29.21 -13.23 14.63
CA ILE A 238 27.95 -13.55 13.95
C ILE A 238 26.83 -12.70 14.57
N HIS A 239 26.31 -11.75 13.82
CA HIS A 239 25.21 -10.88 14.19
C HIS A 239 23.88 -11.45 13.69
N PHE A 240 22.84 -11.37 14.51
CA PHE A 240 21.47 -11.67 14.10
C PHE A 240 20.66 -10.37 14.02
N GLY A 241 20.04 -10.08 12.88
CA GLY A 241 19.23 -8.88 12.71
C GLY A 241 18.72 -8.67 11.29
N ARG A 242 18.07 -7.52 11.03
CA ARG A 242 17.44 -7.21 9.74
C ARG A 242 18.47 -6.73 8.72
N LEU A 243 18.27 -7.08 7.46
CA LEU A 243 18.99 -6.51 6.33
C LEU A 243 18.08 -5.60 5.49
N ALA A 244 18.65 -4.54 4.93
CA ALA A 244 18.00 -3.69 3.94
C ALA A 244 18.36 -4.15 2.53
N SER A 245 17.36 -4.45 1.71
CA SER A 245 17.53 -4.93 0.32
C SER A 245 17.10 -3.86 -0.69
N GLY A 246 17.87 -3.67 -1.77
CA GLY A 246 17.52 -2.74 -2.86
C GLY A 246 18.44 -2.84 -4.08
N ASP A 247 18.06 -2.29 -5.24
CA ASP A 247 18.83 -2.36 -6.49
C ASP A 247 19.94 -1.29 -6.56
N THR A 248 19.94 -0.32 -5.64
CA THR A 248 21.01 0.68 -5.54
C THR A 248 22.05 0.28 -4.51
N VAL A 249 23.33 0.36 -4.86
CA VAL A 249 24.39 0.21 -3.87
C VAL A 249 24.38 1.39 -2.90
N MET A 250 24.28 1.12 -1.59
CA MET A 250 24.34 2.15 -0.56
C MET A 250 25.78 2.66 -0.43
N CYS A 251 26.03 3.90 -0.87
CA CYS A 251 27.35 4.57 -0.81
C CYS A 251 27.29 5.90 -0.05
N SER A 252 26.38 6.04 0.92
CA SER A 252 26.15 7.28 1.67
C SER A 252 26.02 6.95 3.15
N ALA A 253 27.07 7.21 3.94
CA ALA A 253 27.08 7.00 5.39
C ALA A 253 25.89 7.69 6.07
N LYS A 254 25.54 8.90 5.62
CA LYS A 254 24.41 9.66 6.16
C LYS A 254 23.05 9.03 5.86
N ASP A 255 22.88 8.42 4.69
CA ASP A 255 21.60 7.80 4.34
C ASP A 255 21.50 6.38 4.91
N ARG A 256 22.62 5.64 4.93
CA ARG A 256 22.80 4.41 5.72
C ARG A 256 22.35 4.62 7.16
N ASP A 257 22.92 5.61 7.86
CA ASP A 257 22.62 5.85 9.27
C ASP A 257 21.15 6.25 9.51
N LYS A 258 20.54 7.01 8.60
CA LYS A 258 19.10 7.34 8.67
C LYS A 258 18.23 6.10 8.53
N ILE A 259 18.51 5.25 7.53
CA ILE A 259 17.73 4.04 7.28
C ILE A 259 17.96 3.04 8.41
N ALA A 260 19.20 2.85 8.85
CA ALA A 260 19.53 2.01 10.00
C ALA A 260 18.79 2.45 11.27
N LYS A 261 18.73 3.75 11.55
CA LYS A 261 17.99 4.28 12.70
C LYS A 261 16.48 4.06 12.59
N ARG A 262 15.92 4.20 11.38
CA ARG A 262 14.47 4.08 11.12
C ARG A 262 14.03 2.62 11.13
N GLU A 263 14.70 1.76 10.37
CA GLU A 263 14.29 0.38 10.08
C GLU A 263 14.95 -0.65 11.01
N LYS A 264 15.97 -0.24 11.78
CA LYS A 264 16.77 -1.08 12.66
C LYS A 264 17.50 -2.20 11.90
N VAL A 265 18.05 -1.87 10.74
CA VAL A 265 18.85 -2.79 9.90
C VAL A 265 20.32 -2.79 10.31
N LEU A 266 20.99 -3.91 10.09
CA LEU A 266 22.41 -4.12 10.40
C LEU A 266 23.32 -4.02 9.16
N GLY A 267 22.75 -4.06 7.97
CA GLY A 267 23.49 -3.99 6.71
C GLY A 267 22.59 -3.84 5.49
N PHE A 268 23.21 -3.61 4.34
CA PHE A 268 22.59 -3.34 3.05
C PHE A 268 23.10 -4.34 2.01
N GLU A 269 22.18 -4.99 1.30
CA GLU A 269 22.44 -5.97 0.24
C GLU A 269 21.45 -5.78 -0.93
N MET A 270 21.57 -6.54 -2.03
CA MET A 270 20.88 -6.22 -3.29
C MET A 270 19.95 -7.32 -3.85
N GLU A 271 19.93 -8.51 -3.25
CA GLU A 271 19.25 -9.67 -3.84
C GLU A 271 18.09 -10.19 -3.00
N GLY A 272 18.17 -10.06 -1.68
CA GLY A 272 17.30 -10.72 -0.72
C GLY A 272 15.81 -10.51 -0.95
N ALA A 273 15.39 -9.28 -1.25
CA ALA A 273 13.98 -8.99 -1.54
C ALA A 273 13.45 -9.70 -2.78
N GLY A 274 14.29 -10.03 -3.76
CA GLY A 274 13.89 -10.80 -4.94
C GLY A 274 13.69 -12.29 -4.66
N VAL A 275 14.45 -12.85 -3.71
CA VAL A 275 14.34 -14.28 -3.33
C VAL A 275 13.21 -14.51 -2.32
N TRP A 276 12.94 -13.52 -1.46
CA TRP A 276 12.14 -13.66 -0.24
C TRP A 276 10.74 -14.25 -0.44
N ASP A 277 10.03 -13.81 -1.47
CA ASP A 277 8.67 -14.28 -1.77
C ASP A 277 8.66 -15.54 -2.65
N SER A 278 9.81 -15.88 -3.28
CA SER A 278 9.93 -17.03 -4.17
C SER A 278 10.22 -18.31 -3.39
N VAL A 279 11.18 -18.30 -2.46
CA VAL A 279 11.60 -19.49 -1.70
C VAL A 279 11.87 -19.11 -0.24
N PRO A 280 11.39 -19.88 0.76
CA PRO A 280 11.76 -19.63 2.15
C PRO A 280 13.28 -19.54 2.28
N CYS A 281 13.80 -18.42 2.78
CA CYS A 281 15.24 -18.19 2.78
C CYS A 281 15.80 -17.58 4.06
N ILE A 282 17.09 -17.85 4.29
CA ILE A 282 17.92 -17.18 5.30
C ILE A 282 19.05 -16.47 4.56
N LEU A 283 19.28 -15.21 4.91
CA LEU A 283 20.41 -14.44 4.39
C LEU A 283 21.60 -14.60 5.31
N ILE A 284 22.76 -14.86 4.72
CA ILE A 284 24.04 -14.96 5.44
C ILE A 284 25.02 -14.05 4.71
N LYS A 285 25.20 -12.84 5.22
CA LYS A 285 25.98 -11.80 4.53
C LYS A 285 27.21 -11.41 5.33
N GLY A 286 28.39 -11.52 4.72
CA GLY A 286 29.64 -11.02 5.29
C GLY A 286 29.78 -9.52 5.04
N VAL A 287 30.35 -8.79 5.99
CA VAL A 287 30.49 -7.34 5.89
C VAL A 287 31.79 -6.99 5.15
N SER A 288 31.70 -6.47 3.93
CA SER A 288 32.85 -6.11 3.08
C SER A 288 33.21 -4.63 3.12
N ASP A 289 32.23 -3.77 3.41
CA ASP A 289 32.39 -2.33 3.54
C ASP A 289 31.35 -1.79 4.54
N TYR A 290 31.34 -0.48 4.80
CA TYR A 290 30.40 0.15 5.73
C TYR A 290 29.24 0.85 5.04
N ALA A 291 28.86 0.48 3.82
CA ALA A 291 27.76 1.11 3.07
C ALA A 291 27.92 2.65 2.97
N ASP A 292 29.16 3.10 2.77
CA ASP A 292 29.51 4.50 2.59
C ASP A 292 30.31 4.72 1.30
N SER A 293 30.83 5.93 1.09
CA SER A 293 31.55 6.27 -0.14
C SER A 293 32.92 5.61 -0.27
N HIS A 294 33.41 4.91 0.76
CA HIS A 294 34.72 4.27 0.81
C HIS A 294 34.53 2.76 0.62
N LYS A 295 34.30 2.36 -0.62
CA LYS A 295 34.29 0.93 -0.95
C LYS A 295 35.70 0.36 -0.77
N ASN A 296 35.78 -0.76 -0.05
CA ASN A 296 37.02 -1.48 0.15
C ASN A 296 36.89 -2.89 -0.43
N ASP A 297 37.35 -3.05 -1.67
CA ASP A 297 37.25 -4.33 -2.37
C ASP A 297 38.17 -5.41 -1.76
N VAL A 298 39.15 -5.02 -0.93
CA VAL A 298 40.09 -5.94 -0.25
C VAL A 298 39.35 -6.91 0.68
N TRP A 299 38.28 -6.46 1.31
CA TRP A 299 37.53 -7.27 2.27
C TRP A 299 36.51 -8.20 1.63
N GLN A 300 36.18 -8.05 0.34
CA GLN A 300 35.11 -8.83 -0.30
C GLN A 300 35.34 -10.35 -0.20
N TYR A 301 36.55 -10.80 -0.53
CA TYR A 301 36.90 -12.23 -0.47
C TYR A 301 36.82 -12.78 0.96
N TYR A 302 37.35 -12.05 1.94
CA TYR A 302 37.34 -12.48 3.33
C TYR A 302 35.91 -12.46 3.92
N ALA A 303 35.13 -11.42 3.63
CA ALA A 303 33.72 -11.32 4.02
C ALA A 303 32.89 -12.46 3.42
N ALA A 304 33.07 -12.76 2.13
CA ALA A 304 32.41 -13.89 1.49
C ALA A 304 32.83 -15.23 2.11
N ALA A 305 34.11 -15.42 2.41
CA ALA A 305 34.60 -16.63 3.09
C ALA A 305 33.98 -16.76 4.48
N SER A 306 33.89 -15.68 5.23
CA SER A 306 33.24 -15.63 6.55
C SER A 306 31.76 -16.00 6.46
N ALA A 307 31.04 -15.49 5.45
CA ALA A 307 29.65 -15.85 5.20
C ALA A 307 29.48 -17.34 4.83
N ALA A 308 30.31 -17.87 3.93
CA ALA A 308 30.29 -19.27 3.52
C ALA A 308 30.62 -20.22 4.68
N ALA A 309 31.60 -19.86 5.53
CA ALA A 309 31.90 -20.60 6.75
C ALA A 309 30.70 -20.62 7.71
N CYS A 310 29.95 -19.52 7.81
CA CYS A 310 28.79 -19.41 8.67
C CYS A 310 27.62 -20.25 8.12
N MET A 311 27.45 -20.29 6.80
CA MET A 311 26.52 -21.19 6.12
C MET A 311 26.79 -22.66 6.46
N ARG A 312 28.05 -23.10 6.37
CA ARG A 312 28.42 -24.49 6.71
C ARG A 312 28.19 -24.78 8.19
N ALA A 313 28.62 -23.88 9.08
CA ALA A 313 28.40 -24.02 10.52
C ALA A 313 26.90 -24.10 10.87
N LEU A 314 26.06 -23.29 10.23
CA LEU A 314 24.62 -23.30 10.40
C LEU A 314 24.00 -24.63 9.95
N LEU A 315 24.42 -25.18 8.81
CA LEU A 315 23.93 -26.48 8.31
C LEU A 315 24.29 -27.64 9.25
N ASP A 316 25.43 -27.59 9.94
CA ASP A 316 25.83 -28.60 10.93
C ASP A 316 24.98 -28.57 12.20
N GLN A 317 24.45 -27.39 12.58
CA GLN A 317 23.61 -27.23 13.77
C GLN A 317 22.20 -27.82 13.61
N THR A 318 21.78 -28.21 12.39
CA THR A 318 20.37 -28.47 12.07
C THR A 318 20.09 -29.88 11.56
N PRO A 319 18.99 -30.50 12.02
CA PRO A 319 18.09 -31.34 11.21
C PRO A 319 16.92 -30.48 10.71
N ILE A 320 17.02 -29.90 9.51
CA ILE A 320 15.85 -29.55 8.72
C ILE A 320 15.25 -30.90 8.37
N SER A 321 14.13 -31.29 9.00
CA SER A 321 13.52 -32.58 8.70
C SER A 321 13.03 -32.54 7.26
N PRO A 322 13.64 -33.31 6.32
CA PRO A 322 13.01 -33.48 5.03
C PRO A 322 11.67 -34.15 5.30
N ALA A 323 10.60 -33.63 4.72
CA ALA A 323 9.36 -34.39 4.64
C ALA A 323 9.68 -35.72 3.92
N THR A 324 9.91 -36.78 4.68
CA THR A 324 10.31 -38.06 4.14
C THR A 324 9.09 -38.69 3.49
N SER A 325 9.13 -38.76 2.17
CA SER A 325 8.35 -39.71 1.40
C SER A 325 8.66 -41.12 1.89
N SER A 326 7.75 -41.74 2.65
CA SER A 326 7.75 -43.19 2.81
C SER A 326 6.31 -43.72 2.74
N ALA A 327 6.06 -44.40 1.63
CA ALA A 327 4.94 -45.34 1.50
C ALA A 327 5.26 -46.58 2.34
N GLY A 328 4.32 -47.02 3.19
CA GLY A 328 4.38 -48.31 3.89
C GLY A 328 3.50 -48.34 5.16
N PRO A 329 2.62 -49.35 5.36
CA PRO A 329 1.55 -49.29 6.34
C PRO A 329 1.93 -49.84 7.72
N GLY A 330 1.37 -49.26 8.78
CA GLY A 330 1.02 -50.01 10.00
C GLY A 330 1.77 -49.65 11.29
N GLN A 331 1.00 -49.04 12.19
CA GLN A 331 0.99 -49.17 13.66
C GLN A 331 1.97 -48.35 14.52
N GLY A 332 1.36 -47.51 15.37
CA GLY A 332 1.87 -47.14 16.69
C GLY A 332 1.95 -45.63 16.97
N ILE A 333 0.84 -45.02 17.41
CA ILE A 333 0.81 -43.64 17.99
C ILE A 333 1.49 -43.67 19.38
N PRO A 334 2.35 -42.70 19.72
CA PRO A 334 1.92 -41.68 20.70
C PRO A 334 2.29 -40.22 20.35
N ALA A 335 1.25 -39.38 20.42
CA ALA A 335 1.18 -37.94 20.77
C ALA A 335 1.85 -36.87 19.87
N GLU A 336 0.98 -36.04 19.27
CA GLU A 336 1.24 -34.79 18.53
C GLU A 336 1.90 -33.68 19.37
N PRO A 337 2.71 -32.77 18.75
CA PRO A 337 2.99 -31.45 19.30
C PRO A 337 2.15 -30.34 18.62
N SER A 338 1.17 -29.84 19.37
CA SER A 338 0.55 -28.50 19.43
C SER A 338 0.21 -27.74 18.13
N GLU A 339 -1.10 -27.66 17.90
CA GLU A 339 -1.89 -26.84 16.97
C GLU A 339 -1.43 -25.37 16.81
N VAL A 340 -1.21 -24.94 15.56
CA VAL A 340 -1.47 -23.54 15.18
C VAL A 340 -2.97 -23.35 15.38
N SER A 341 -3.36 -22.44 16.27
CA SER A 341 -4.78 -22.27 16.60
C SER A 341 -5.59 -22.03 15.33
N SER A 342 -6.74 -22.71 15.19
CA SER A 342 -7.68 -22.54 14.07
C SER A 342 -7.93 -21.07 13.71
N ASN A 343 -7.96 -20.22 14.74
CA ASN A 343 -8.19 -18.77 14.63
C ASN A 343 -7.13 -18.02 13.81
N GLU A 344 -5.86 -18.43 13.82
CA GLU A 344 -4.80 -17.75 13.03
C GLU A 344 -4.91 -18.05 11.54
N ARG A 345 -5.36 -19.25 11.17
CA ARG A 345 -5.61 -19.63 9.77
C ARG A 345 -6.88 -18.96 9.23
N GLU A 346 -7.95 -18.95 10.02
CA GLU A 346 -9.19 -18.26 9.65
C GLU A 346 -8.95 -16.78 9.38
N LYS A 347 -8.10 -16.13 10.20
CA LYS A 347 -7.72 -14.73 9.98
C LYS A 347 -6.97 -14.52 8.66
N ALA A 348 -6.01 -15.37 8.32
CA ALA A 348 -5.30 -15.28 7.04
C ALA A 348 -6.24 -15.47 5.83
N TYR A 349 -7.27 -16.31 5.95
CA TYR A 349 -8.29 -16.49 4.90
C TYR A 349 -9.23 -15.29 4.79
N LEU A 350 -9.53 -14.61 5.90
CA LEU A 350 -10.29 -13.37 5.90
C LEU A 350 -9.50 -12.23 5.23
N ASP A 351 -8.19 -12.15 5.50
CA ASP A 351 -7.30 -11.14 4.91
C ASP A 351 -7.24 -11.21 3.36
N LEU A 352 -7.64 -12.32 2.73
CA LEU A 352 -7.76 -12.41 1.27
C LEU A 352 -8.87 -11.53 0.69
N LEU A 353 -9.90 -11.24 1.50
CA LEU A 353 -11.04 -10.42 1.09
C LEU A 353 -10.80 -8.93 1.38
N THR A 354 -9.81 -8.58 2.20
CA THR A 354 -9.56 -7.18 2.61
C THR A 354 -8.88 -6.37 1.52
N PHE A 355 -9.15 -5.07 1.52
CA PHE A 355 -8.43 -4.07 0.73
C PHE A 355 -8.37 -2.75 1.53
N PRO A 356 -7.29 -1.94 1.40
CA PRO A 356 -7.00 -0.83 2.31
C PRO A 356 -8.07 0.26 2.42
N GLN A 357 -8.97 0.37 1.44
CA GLN A 357 -10.01 1.39 1.36
C GLN A 357 -11.41 0.89 1.73
N ALA A 358 -11.58 -0.39 2.05
CA ALA A 358 -12.89 -0.98 2.40
C ALA A 358 -13.57 -0.31 3.62
N GLN A 359 -12.80 0.42 4.42
CA GLN A 359 -13.24 1.12 5.64
C GLN A 359 -13.21 2.66 5.52
N TYR A 360 -12.79 3.24 4.39
CA TYR A 360 -12.50 4.68 4.30
C TYR A 360 -13.68 5.59 4.71
N ARG A 361 -14.90 5.26 4.26
CA ARG A 361 -16.12 5.97 4.66
C ARG A 361 -16.60 5.62 6.07
N LEU A 362 -16.34 4.40 6.56
CA LEU A 362 -16.67 4.00 7.94
C LEU A 362 -15.89 4.85 8.97
N ASP A 363 -14.69 5.31 8.61
CA ASP A 363 -13.86 6.20 9.44
C ASP A 363 -14.31 7.67 9.41
N GLU A 364 -15.08 8.09 8.39
CA GLU A 364 -15.59 9.47 8.24
C GLU A 364 -17.05 9.65 8.70
N ILE A 365 -17.79 8.55 8.89
CA ILE A 365 -19.15 8.57 9.42
C ILE A 365 -19.09 8.72 10.95
N THR A 366 -19.74 9.75 11.48
CA THR A 366 -19.93 9.88 12.93
C THR A 366 -20.69 8.68 13.47
N ASP A 367 -20.25 8.15 14.62
CA ASP A 367 -20.91 7.02 15.27
C ASP A 367 -22.44 7.24 15.33
N PRO A 368 -23.24 6.26 14.90
CA PRO A 368 -24.69 6.35 15.02
C PRO A 368 -25.04 6.46 16.51
N HIS A 369 -26.05 7.27 16.83
CA HIS A 369 -26.53 7.37 18.21
C HIS A 369 -26.92 5.96 18.71
N ASP A 370 -26.53 5.60 19.94
CA ASP A 370 -26.61 4.25 20.53
C ASP A 370 -27.99 3.56 20.41
N THR A 371 -29.05 4.34 20.20
CA THR A 371 -30.44 3.88 20.10
C THR A 371 -30.93 3.66 18.67
N THR A 372 -30.14 4.04 17.66
CA THR A 372 -30.54 4.02 16.25
C THR A 372 -30.77 2.58 15.81
N CYS A 373 -32.02 2.24 15.45
CA CYS A 373 -32.45 0.91 15.04
C CYS A 373 -32.19 -0.23 16.06
N ALA A 374 -31.82 0.09 17.32
CA ALA A 374 -31.56 -0.91 18.36
C ALA A 374 -32.80 -1.77 18.70
N TRP A 375 -34.00 -1.25 18.40
CA TRP A 375 -35.28 -1.97 18.54
C TRP A 375 -35.51 -3.02 17.45
N GLN A 376 -34.79 -2.95 16.33
CA GLN A 376 -35.00 -3.77 15.13
C GLN A 376 -34.03 -4.97 15.06
N PHE A 377 -32.88 -4.89 15.73
CA PHE A 377 -31.81 -5.89 15.65
C PHE A 377 -31.67 -6.66 16.98
N GLY A 378 -31.96 -7.96 16.95
CA GLY A 378 -31.80 -8.86 18.10
C GLY A 378 -30.38 -9.43 18.22
N LYS A 379 -30.09 -10.18 19.29
CA LYS A 379 -28.75 -10.79 19.53
C LYS A 379 -28.28 -11.74 18.42
N ASP A 380 -29.20 -12.34 17.67
CA ASP A 380 -28.92 -13.31 16.59
C ASP A 380 -28.97 -12.65 15.20
N THR A 381 -28.78 -11.33 15.13
CA THR A 381 -28.80 -10.57 13.88
C THR A 381 -27.39 -10.31 13.36
N VAL A 382 -27.16 -10.64 12.10
CA VAL A 382 -25.92 -10.33 11.37
C VAL A 382 -26.17 -9.15 10.45
N ILE A 383 -25.32 -8.14 10.52
CA ILE A 383 -25.39 -6.95 9.65
C ILE A 383 -24.11 -6.89 8.80
N SER A 384 -24.29 -6.65 7.51
CA SER A 384 -23.21 -6.40 6.57
C SER A 384 -23.58 -5.19 5.69
N SER A 385 -22.60 -4.35 5.34
CA SER A 385 -22.87 -3.12 4.61
C SER A 385 -21.78 -2.75 3.61
N PHE A 386 -22.15 -2.03 2.56
CA PHE A 386 -21.21 -1.46 1.59
C PHE A 386 -21.73 -0.13 1.06
N PHE A 387 -20.80 0.78 0.76
CA PHE A 387 -21.09 2.10 0.21
C PHE A 387 -20.28 2.28 -1.08
N PHE A 388 -20.95 2.53 -2.20
CA PHE A 388 -20.27 2.86 -3.45
C PHE A 388 -19.77 4.30 -3.44
N HIS A 389 -18.52 4.53 -3.83
CA HIS A 389 -17.91 5.85 -3.86
C HIS A 389 -17.37 6.19 -5.25
N ALA A 390 -18.07 7.08 -5.97
CA ALA A 390 -17.76 7.47 -7.34
C ALA A 390 -16.39 8.15 -7.51
N GLN A 391 -15.85 8.77 -6.45
CA GLN A 391 -14.52 9.40 -6.43
C GLN A 391 -13.45 8.53 -5.73
N GLY A 392 -13.82 7.30 -5.34
CA GLY A 392 -12.93 6.34 -4.70
C GLY A 392 -12.01 5.62 -5.68
N VAL A 393 -11.14 4.76 -5.13
CA VAL A 393 -10.29 3.86 -5.94
C VAL A 393 -11.13 2.75 -6.59
N ASP A 394 -10.56 2.00 -7.53
CA ASP A 394 -11.28 1.01 -8.37
C ASP A 394 -12.18 0.02 -7.60
N LEU A 395 -11.77 -0.41 -6.40
CA LEU A 395 -12.57 -1.33 -5.57
C LEU A 395 -13.71 -0.65 -4.80
N GLU A 396 -13.68 0.66 -4.59
CA GLU A 396 -14.77 1.41 -3.92
C GLU A 396 -15.95 1.71 -4.85
N ARG A 397 -15.74 1.58 -6.17
CA ARG A 397 -16.76 1.80 -7.21
C ARG A 397 -17.26 0.53 -7.89
N SER A 398 -16.65 -0.62 -7.61
CA SER A 398 -16.95 -1.90 -8.29
C SER A 398 -17.66 -2.91 -7.39
N THR A 399 -18.48 -3.75 -8.02
CA THR A 399 -19.17 -4.90 -7.41
C THR A 399 -18.20 -5.95 -6.86
N VAL A 400 -16.99 -6.05 -7.41
CA VAL A 400 -15.91 -6.88 -6.84
C VAL A 400 -15.57 -6.44 -5.42
N GLY A 401 -15.36 -5.13 -5.21
CA GLY A 401 -15.10 -4.59 -3.88
C GLY A 401 -16.30 -4.76 -2.94
N MET A 402 -17.51 -4.56 -3.46
CA MET A 402 -18.76 -4.80 -2.71
C MET A 402 -18.83 -6.23 -2.18
N TYR A 403 -18.75 -7.24 -3.06
CA TYR A 403 -18.89 -8.64 -2.63
C TYR A 403 -17.77 -9.08 -1.68
N ARG A 404 -16.54 -8.61 -1.90
CA ARG A 404 -15.41 -8.86 -0.99
C ARG A 404 -15.67 -8.30 0.40
N SER A 405 -16.13 -7.06 0.49
CA SER A 405 -16.44 -6.41 1.77
C SER A 405 -17.60 -7.09 2.50
N LEU A 406 -18.68 -7.41 1.77
CA LEU A 406 -19.83 -8.11 2.35
C LEU A 406 -19.44 -9.48 2.91
N LEU A 407 -18.69 -10.27 2.13
CA LEU A 407 -18.17 -11.57 2.58
C LEU A 407 -17.25 -11.42 3.80
N HIS A 408 -16.34 -10.45 3.78
CA HIS A 408 -15.43 -10.21 4.89
C HIS A 408 -16.19 -9.92 6.18
N GLN A 409 -17.19 -9.04 6.14
CA GLN A 409 -18.01 -8.67 7.30
C GLN A 409 -18.84 -9.85 7.83
N LEU A 410 -19.47 -10.63 6.93
CA LEU A 410 -20.20 -11.83 7.33
C LEU A 410 -19.26 -12.84 7.99
N LEU A 411 -18.15 -13.19 7.34
CA LEU A 411 -17.21 -14.18 7.86
C LEU A 411 -16.50 -13.71 9.15
N SER A 412 -16.31 -12.40 9.33
CA SER A 412 -15.75 -11.82 10.57
C SER A 412 -16.76 -11.77 11.73
N SER A 413 -18.06 -11.89 11.45
CA SER A 413 -19.11 -11.79 12.48
C SER A 413 -19.06 -12.96 13.45
N THR A 414 -19.13 -12.66 14.74
CA THR A 414 -19.20 -13.66 15.82
C THR A 414 -20.58 -14.31 15.93
N ALA A 415 -21.61 -13.70 15.34
CA ALA A 415 -22.96 -14.24 15.30
C ALA A 415 -23.14 -15.34 14.24
N ILE A 416 -22.15 -15.55 13.36
CA ILE A 416 -22.16 -16.65 12.39
C ILE A 416 -21.43 -17.88 12.96
N PRO A 417 -22.07 -19.08 12.98
CA PRO A 417 -21.42 -20.31 13.40
C PRO A 417 -20.19 -20.67 12.55
N SER A 418 -19.11 -21.18 13.16
CA SER A 418 -17.90 -21.59 12.44
C SER A 418 -18.16 -22.62 11.33
N SER A 419 -19.14 -23.52 11.53
CA SER A 419 -19.56 -24.50 10.52
C SER A 419 -20.07 -23.85 9.23
N ALA A 420 -20.73 -22.69 9.33
CA ALA A 420 -21.23 -21.93 8.19
C ALA A 420 -20.10 -21.24 7.40
N LYS A 421 -18.97 -20.95 8.05
CA LYS A 421 -17.77 -20.31 7.45
C LYS A 421 -16.84 -21.32 6.78
N GLN A 422 -16.89 -22.59 7.19
CA GLN A 422 -15.99 -23.64 6.71
C GLN A 422 -15.95 -23.84 5.18
N PRO A 423 -17.06 -23.76 4.43
CA PRO A 423 -17.01 -23.87 2.97
C PRO A 423 -16.12 -22.81 2.33
N TYR A 424 -16.17 -21.57 2.83
CA TYR A 424 -15.29 -20.49 2.39
C TYR A 424 -13.83 -20.78 2.75
N PHE A 425 -13.56 -21.19 3.98
CA PHE A 425 -12.19 -21.50 4.41
C PHE A 425 -11.57 -22.66 3.62
N ASN A 426 -12.36 -23.66 3.25
CA ASN A 426 -11.91 -24.75 2.39
C ASN A 426 -11.62 -24.26 0.96
N PHE A 427 -12.46 -23.37 0.44
CA PHE A 427 -12.23 -22.73 -0.85
C PHE A 427 -10.96 -21.86 -0.84
N ALA A 428 -10.80 -21.01 0.19
CA ALA A 428 -9.62 -20.15 0.38
C ALA A 428 -8.34 -20.97 0.50
N ALA A 429 -8.36 -22.07 1.26
CA ALA A 429 -7.24 -22.99 1.37
C ALA A 429 -6.87 -23.62 0.01
N LYS A 430 -7.88 -23.93 -0.82
CA LYS A 430 -7.66 -24.44 -2.17
C LYS A 430 -7.11 -23.38 -3.13
N MET A 431 -7.62 -22.15 -3.08
CA MET A 431 -7.06 -21.03 -3.86
C MET A 431 -5.60 -20.76 -3.50
N LEU A 432 -5.28 -20.74 -2.20
CA LEU A 432 -3.92 -20.54 -1.70
C LEU A 432 -2.96 -21.69 -2.06
N SER A 433 -3.48 -22.85 -2.47
CA SER A 433 -2.69 -23.98 -2.96
C SER A 433 -2.39 -23.93 -4.46
N GLN A 434 -2.90 -22.92 -5.19
CA GLN A 434 -2.66 -22.73 -6.61
C GLN A 434 -1.61 -21.61 -6.82
N ASP A 435 -0.60 -21.86 -7.65
CA ASP A 435 0.65 -21.08 -7.77
C ASP A 435 0.54 -19.73 -8.55
N ASP A 436 -0.62 -19.41 -9.13
CA ASP A 436 -0.76 -18.28 -10.09
C ASP A 436 -1.14 -16.92 -9.45
N GLY A 437 -1.08 -16.80 -8.12
CA GLY A 437 -1.55 -15.60 -7.41
C GLY A 437 -3.09 -15.51 -7.31
N ILE A 438 -3.58 -14.76 -6.33
CA ILE A 438 -5.01 -14.73 -6.00
C ILE A 438 -5.69 -13.64 -6.82
N THR A 439 -6.43 -14.06 -7.85
CA THR A 439 -7.31 -13.16 -8.60
C THR A 439 -8.77 -13.53 -8.31
N TRP A 440 -9.49 -12.64 -7.61
CA TRP A 440 -10.91 -12.82 -7.35
C TRP A 440 -11.73 -12.63 -8.63
N THR A 441 -12.48 -13.64 -9.04
CA THR A 441 -13.51 -13.47 -10.06
C THR A 441 -14.86 -13.15 -9.41
N ILE A 442 -15.70 -12.35 -10.09
CA ILE A 442 -17.08 -12.06 -9.65
C ILE A 442 -17.85 -13.36 -9.41
N ARG A 443 -17.64 -14.37 -10.26
CA ARG A 443 -18.28 -15.69 -10.14
C ARG A 443 -17.94 -16.36 -8.81
N ASP A 444 -16.67 -16.34 -8.42
CA ASP A 444 -16.23 -16.98 -7.17
C ASP A 444 -16.82 -16.25 -5.96
N LEU A 445 -16.79 -14.92 -5.96
CA LEU A 445 -17.37 -14.10 -4.90
C LEU A 445 -18.88 -14.33 -4.75
N LYS A 446 -19.64 -14.33 -5.86
CA LYS A 446 -21.07 -14.65 -5.87
C LYS A 446 -21.35 -16.05 -5.33
N HIS A 447 -20.55 -17.04 -5.73
CA HIS A 447 -20.69 -18.41 -5.26
C HIS A 447 -20.43 -18.53 -3.75
N GLN A 448 -19.37 -17.90 -3.24
CA GLN A 448 -19.08 -17.91 -1.80
C GLN A 448 -20.17 -17.19 -0.99
N LEU A 449 -20.69 -16.06 -1.48
CA LEU A 449 -21.77 -15.32 -0.81
C LEU A 449 -23.07 -16.13 -0.78
N LEU A 450 -23.42 -16.79 -1.89
CA LEU A 450 -24.55 -17.70 -1.92
C LEU A 450 -24.36 -18.88 -0.96
N SER A 451 -23.17 -19.47 -0.93
CA SER A 451 -22.87 -20.61 -0.06
C SER A 451 -22.98 -20.26 1.43
N ILE A 452 -22.45 -19.11 1.85
CA ILE A 452 -22.52 -18.69 3.26
C ILE A 452 -23.95 -18.34 3.66
N ILE A 453 -24.71 -17.63 2.82
CA ILE A 453 -26.10 -17.30 3.15
C ILE A 453 -26.94 -18.56 3.33
N ARG A 454 -26.77 -19.58 2.48
CA ARG A 454 -27.52 -20.84 2.56
C ARG A 454 -27.20 -21.66 3.82
N SER A 455 -26.04 -21.46 4.44
CA SER A 455 -25.64 -22.16 5.67
C SER A 455 -26.12 -21.47 6.95
N LEU A 456 -26.77 -20.30 6.85
CA LEU A 456 -27.27 -19.51 7.98
C LEU A 456 -28.73 -19.79 8.34
N THR A 457 -29.18 -21.04 8.22
CA THR A 457 -30.56 -21.44 8.52
C THR A 457 -31.02 -20.89 9.89
N ASN A 458 -32.22 -20.31 9.93
CA ASN A 458 -32.83 -19.64 11.09
C ASN A 458 -32.12 -18.37 11.62
N HIS A 459 -31.14 -17.80 10.90
CA HIS A 459 -30.52 -16.53 11.28
C HIS A 459 -31.20 -15.35 10.56
N TYR A 460 -31.09 -14.16 11.17
CA TYR A 460 -31.50 -12.89 10.58
C TYR A 460 -30.30 -12.18 10.01
N VAL A 461 -30.29 -11.97 8.69
CA VAL A 461 -29.17 -11.32 7.98
C VAL A 461 -29.69 -10.05 7.32
N PHE A 462 -29.06 -8.93 7.61
CA PHE A 462 -29.33 -7.65 6.98
C PHE A 462 -28.13 -7.21 6.15
N VAL A 463 -28.38 -6.89 4.89
CA VAL A 463 -27.38 -6.36 3.97
C VAL A 463 -27.79 -4.95 3.56
N PHE A 464 -26.95 -3.97 3.80
CA PHE A 464 -27.18 -2.57 3.42
C PHE A 464 -26.21 -2.19 2.30
N ILE A 465 -26.72 -1.82 1.14
CA ILE A 465 -25.89 -1.33 0.02
C ILE A 465 -26.37 0.08 -0.28
N ASP A 466 -25.49 1.05 -0.11
CA ASP A 466 -25.78 2.47 -0.26
C ASP A 466 -25.08 3.08 -1.48
N ALA A 467 -25.62 4.21 -1.95
CA ALA A 467 -25.18 4.96 -3.12
C ALA A 467 -25.10 4.11 -4.40
N LEU A 468 -26.10 3.27 -4.65
CA LEU A 468 -26.05 2.33 -5.77
C LEU A 468 -25.88 3.01 -7.14
N ASP A 469 -26.36 4.24 -7.27
CA ASP A 469 -26.21 5.09 -8.46
C ASP A 469 -24.77 5.51 -8.77
N GLU A 470 -23.85 5.30 -7.83
CA GLU A 470 -22.40 5.51 -7.99
C GLU A 470 -21.68 4.25 -8.51
N CYS A 471 -22.37 3.12 -8.67
CA CYS A 471 -21.85 1.90 -9.28
C CYS A 471 -21.89 1.98 -10.82
N ASP A 472 -21.01 1.24 -11.48
CA ASP A 472 -21.04 1.10 -12.93
C ASP A 472 -22.35 0.44 -13.42
N GLN A 473 -22.94 0.99 -14.49
CA GLN A 473 -24.24 0.54 -14.98
C GLN A 473 -24.24 -0.90 -15.49
N ASP A 474 -23.17 -1.33 -16.13
CA ASP A 474 -23.06 -2.69 -16.66
C ASP A 474 -22.91 -3.69 -15.51
N GLU A 475 -22.18 -3.32 -14.45
CA GLU A 475 -22.05 -4.14 -13.25
C GLU A 475 -23.36 -4.24 -12.45
N MET A 476 -24.14 -3.15 -12.37
CA MET A 476 -25.46 -3.15 -11.71
C MET A 476 -26.44 -4.14 -12.34
N GLY A 477 -26.44 -4.25 -13.69
CA GLY A 477 -27.31 -5.17 -14.43
C GLY A 477 -27.09 -6.64 -14.09
N ASP A 478 -25.87 -7.03 -13.71
CA ASP A 478 -25.52 -8.38 -13.27
C ASP A 478 -25.70 -8.57 -11.74
N MET A 479 -25.57 -7.49 -10.97
CA MET A 479 -25.68 -7.52 -9.52
C MET A 479 -27.13 -7.69 -9.03
N ILE A 480 -28.09 -6.91 -9.54
CA ILE A 480 -29.49 -6.93 -9.07
C ILE A 480 -30.13 -8.33 -9.21
N PRO A 481 -30.09 -9.01 -10.38
CA PRO A 481 -30.67 -10.34 -10.53
C PRO A 481 -30.03 -11.37 -9.60
N PHE A 482 -28.73 -11.23 -9.32
CA PHE A 482 -28.04 -12.09 -8.37
C PHE A 482 -28.53 -11.88 -6.92
N LEU A 483 -28.75 -10.64 -6.49
CA LEU A 483 -29.29 -10.36 -5.15
C LEU A 483 -30.72 -10.88 -4.99
N GLU A 484 -31.55 -10.81 -6.03
CA GLU A 484 -32.88 -11.45 -6.04
C GLU A 484 -32.77 -12.97 -5.94
N HIS A 485 -31.87 -13.59 -6.70
CA HIS A 485 -31.60 -15.03 -6.61
C HIS A 485 -31.11 -15.44 -5.20
N LEU A 486 -30.27 -14.60 -4.58
CA LEU A 486 -29.79 -14.79 -3.22
C LEU A 486 -30.94 -14.77 -2.21
N GLY A 487 -31.88 -13.82 -2.34
CA GLY A 487 -33.09 -13.75 -1.52
C GLY A 487 -33.98 -14.98 -1.65
N HIS A 488 -34.23 -15.45 -2.87
CA HIS A 488 -34.99 -16.69 -3.11
C HIS A 488 -34.32 -17.92 -2.47
N SER A 489 -33.00 -18.03 -2.65
CA SER A 489 -32.21 -19.13 -2.09
C SER A 489 -32.18 -19.10 -0.56
N ALA A 490 -32.09 -17.91 0.04
CA ALA A 490 -32.15 -17.72 1.49
C ALA A 490 -33.50 -18.20 2.05
N ASN A 491 -34.62 -17.78 1.43
CA ASN A 491 -35.96 -18.19 1.86
C ASN A 491 -36.17 -19.71 1.75
N ALA A 492 -35.67 -20.35 0.68
CA ALA A 492 -35.74 -21.80 0.51
C ALA A 492 -34.94 -22.58 1.59
N CYS A 493 -33.88 -21.98 2.13
CA CYS A 493 -33.07 -22.54 3.21
C CYS A 493 -33.51 -22.11 4.62
N GLY A 494 -34.63 -21.39 4.76
CA GLY A 494 -35.12 -20.90 6.06
C GLY A 494 -34.27 -19.79 6.69
N VAL A 495 -33.59 -18.98 5.87
CA VAL A 495 -32.77 -17.84 6.31
C VAL A 495 -33.58 -16.55 6.13
N HIS A 496 -33.64 -15.71 7.17
CA HIS A 496 -34.32 -14.42 7.10
C HIS A 496 -33.38 -13.33 6.57
N LEU A 497 -33.13 -13.36 5.25
CA LEU A 497 -32.32 -12.35 4.57
C LEU A 497 -33.15 -11.13 4.17
N ARG A 498 -32.69 -9.93 4.56
CA ARG A 498 -33.23 -8.64 4.11
C ARG A 498 -32.12 -7.81 3.50
N ILE A 499 -32.28 -7.45 2.23
CA ILE A 499 -31.34 -6.61 1.50
C ILE A 499 -31.99 -5.24 1.33
N CYS A 500 -31.35 -4.21 1.84
CA CYS A 500 -31.75 -2.82 1.69
C CYS A 500 -30.80 -2.16 0.69
N LEU A 501 -31.35 -1.73 -0.44
CA LEU A 501 -30.63 -1.00 -1.46
C LEU A 501 -31.06 0.47 -1.38
N ALA A 502 -30.11 1.38 -1.22
CA ALA A 502 -30.35 2.81 -1.29
C ALA A 502 -29.72 3.36 -2.56
N SER A 503 -30.52 4.11 -3.32
CA SER A 503 -30.13 4.69 -4.60
C SER A 503 -30.96 5.94 -4.87
N ARG A 504 -30.47 6.80 -5.75
CA ARG A 504 -31.25 7.89 -6.35
C ARG A 504 -32.23 7.35 -7.39
N HIS A 505 -33.08 8.24 -7.91
CA HIS A 505 -34.08 7.90 -8.94
C HIS A 505 -33.47 7.41 -10.27
N TYR A 506 -32.16 7.54 -10.44
CA TYR A 506 -31.42 7.07 -11.60
C TYR A 506 -30.17 6.32 -11.10
N PRO A 507 -29.90 5.09 -11.57
CA PRO A 507 -30.64 4.34 -12.59
C PRO A 507 -32.01 3.82 -12.09
N GLN A 508 -32.96 3.62 -13.01
CA GLN A 508 -34.22 2.97 -12.66
C GLN A 508 -33.98 1.49 -12.37
N LEU A 509 -34.16 1.10 -11.10
CA LEU A 509 -34.02 -0.27 -10.66
C LEU A 509 -35.37 -0.97 -10.79
N SER A 510 -35.45 -2.00 -11.61
CA SER A 510 -36.60 -2.90 -11.63
C SER A 510 -36.29 -4.09 -10.75
N ILE A 511 -36.85 -4.11 -9.53
CA ILE A 511 -36.80 -5.26 -8.62
C ILE A 511 -38.17 -5.93 -8.66
N GLU A 512 -38.24 -7.17 -9.15
CA GLU A 512 -39.51 -7.88 -9.35
C GLU A 512 -40.22 -8.16 -8.02
N ARG A 513 -39.44 -8.39 -6.96
CA ARG A 513 -39.95 -8.77 -5.63
C ARG A 513 -39.25 -7.97 -4.53
N GLY A 514 -39.65 -6.72 -4.38
CA GLY A 514 -39.14 -5.82 -3.36
C GLY A 514 -40.20 -4.88 -2.83
N ILE A 515 -39.93 -4.29 -1.66
CA ILE A 515 -40.68 -3.13 -1.18
C ILE A 515 -39.87 -1.92 -1.59
N GLU A 516 -40.44 -1.08 -2.44
CA GLU A 516 -39.86 0.21 -2.80
C GLU A 516 -40.37 1.28 -1.83
N LEU A 517 -39.44 1.96 -1.17
CA LEU A 517 -39.73 3.10 -0.31
C LEU A 517 -39.13 4.34 -0.95
N VAL A 518 -39.98 5.10 -1.64
CA VAL A 518 -39.62 6.43 -2.14
C VAL A 518 -39.89 7.42 -1.00
N LEU A 519 -38.82 8.02 -0.48
CA LEU A 519 -38.87 8.89 0.70
C LEU A 519 -39.75 10.12 0.46
N GLU A 520 -39.74 10.66 -0.76
CA GLU A 520 -40.54 11.80 -1.19
C GLU A 520 -42.05 11.57 -1.04
N TYR A 521 -42.50 10.30 -1.03
CA TYR A 521 -43.91 9.92 -0.91
C TYR A 521 -44.32 9.54 0.52
N GLN A 522 -43.39 9.51 1.49
CA GLN A 522 -43.71 9.20 2.88
C GLN A 522 -44.23 10.42 3.62
N GLN A 523 -45.28 10.25 4.43
CA GLN A 523 -45.90 11.38 5.16
C GLN A 523 -44.97 11.94 6.23
N GLU A 524 -44.20 11.08 6.90
CA GLU A 524 -43.24 11.47 7.93
C GLU A 524 -42.11 12.35 7.38
N HIS A 525 -41.74 12.17 6.11
CA HIS A 525 -40.70 12.97 5.44
C HIS A 525 -41.06 14.46 5.38
N GLN A 526 -42.33 14.78 5.14
CA GLN A 526 -42.81 16.17 5.23
C GLN A 526 -42.78 16.70 6.67
N GLY A 527 -43.07 15.85 7.65
CA GLY A 527 -42.95 16.19 9.07
C GLY A 527 -41.51 16.54 9.46
N ASP A 528 -40.53 15.78 8.97
CA ASP A 528 -39.11 16.01 9.21
C ASP A 528 -38.61 17.29 8.55
N MET A 529 -39.04 17.59 7.31
CA MET A 529 -38.74 18.87 6.67
C MET A 529 -39.29 20.04 7.47
N ARG A 530 -40.56 19.96 7.93
CA ARG A 530 -41.17 21.01 8.78
C ARG A 530 -40.38 21.21 10.06
N LYS A 531 -40.04 20.12 10.76
CA LYS A 531 -39.24 20.16 11.99
C LYS A 531 -37.86 20.76 11.76
N TYR A 532 -37.21 20.42 10.64
CA TYR A 532 -35.91 21.00 10.27
C TYR A 532 -36.03 22.50 10.05
N VAL A 533 -36.99 22.96 9.25
CA VAL A 533 -37.22 24.38 8.97
C VAL A 533 -37.54 25.15 10.25
N GLU A 534 -38.39 24.61 11.12
CA GLU A 534 -38.71 25.20 12.43
C GLU A 534 -37.46 25.37 13.31
N THR A 535 -36.56 24.39 13.29
CA THR A 535 -35.36 24.35 14.12
C THR A 535 -34.23 25.22 13.56
N LYS A 536 -34.06 25.27 12.23
CA LYS A 536 -32.88 25.83 11.56
C LYS A 536 -33.10 27.21 10.94
N LEU A 537 -34.33 27.58 10.61
CA LEU A 537 -34.63 28.92 10.09
C LEU A 537 -34.63 29.95 11.24
N ARG A 538 -33.74 30.94 11.14
CA ARG A 538 -33.65 32.07 12.07
C ARG A 538 -34.85 33.02 11.85
N GLY A 539 -35.23 33.79 12.88
CA GLY A 539 -36.33 34.78 12.75
C GLY A 539 -37.42 34.75 13.81
N GLY A 540 -37.36 33.82 14.79
CA GLY A 540 -38.30 33.79 15.92
C GLY A 540 -39.67 33.17 15.58
N LYS A 541 -40.75 33.69 16.19
CA LYS A 541 -42.12 33.15 16.12
C LYS A 541 -43.15 34.12 15.53
N SER A 542 -42.73 35.14 14.76
CA SER A 542 -43.70 36.07 14.16
C SER A 542 -44.58 35.36 13.12
N LYS A 543 -45.79 35.88 12.89
CA LYS A 543 -46.76 35.32 11.93
C LYS A 543 -46.16 35.17 10.53
N MET A 544 -45.46 36.20 10.05
CA MET A 544 -44.79 36.21 8.76
C MET A 544 -43.70 35.13 8.63
N ILE A 545 -42.97 34.83 9.71
CA ILE A 545 -41.99 33.74 9.70
C ILE A 545 -42.69 32.39 9.61
N GLN A 546 -43.84 32.21 10.26
CA GLN A 546 -44.61 30.97 10.12
C GLN A 546 -45.12 30.77 8.70
N GLU A 547 -45.62 31.83 8.06
CA GLU A 547 -46.02 31.79 6.64
C GLU A 547 -44.84 31.39 5.73
N ILE A 548 -43.64 31.93 5.98
CA ILE A 548 -42.41 31.53 5.27
C ILE A 548 -42.08 30.05 5.51
N ARG A 549 -42.22 29.54 6.74
CA ARG A 549 -41.94 28.13 7.05
C ARG A 549 -42.88 27.18 6.29
N GLU A 550 -44.18 27.52 6.28
CA GLU A 550 -45.20 26.75 5.56
C GLU A 550 -44.95 26.74 4.05
N GLU A 551 -44.58 27.88 3.49
CA GLU A 551 -44.30 28.02 2.06
C GLU A 551 -43.06 27.23 1.62
N ILE A 552 -41.97 27.28 2.40
CA ILE A 552 -40.77 26.45 2.13
C ILE A 552 -41.16 24.97 2.07
N CYS A 553 -41.96 24.49 3.03
CA CYS A 553 -42.37 23.09 3.06
C CYS A 553 -43.27 22.73 1.87
N ALA A 554 -44.14 23.64 1.42
CA ALA A 554 -45.03 23.41 0.28
C ALA A 554 -44.26 23.35 -1.05
N ARG A 555 -43.21 24.16 -1.19
CA ARG A 555 -42.41 24.27 -2.43
C ARG A 555 -41.31 23.22 -2.56
N ALA A 556 -40.92 22.58 -1.44
CA ALA A 556 -39.83 21.62 -1.40
C ALA A 556 -39.99 20.40 -2.32
N ALA A 557 -41.21 20.06 -2.73
CA ALA A 557 -41.52 18.90 -3.58
C ALA A 557 -40.87 17.57 -3.11
N GLY A 558 -40.66 17.40 -1.80
CA GLY A 558 -40.00 16.22 -1.23
C GLY A 558 -38.46 16.28 -1.23
N VAL A 559 -37.83 17.28 -1.84
CA VAL A 559 -36.37 17.38 -1.98
C VAL A 559 -35.75 18.02 -0.74
N PHE A 560 -35.27 17.21 0.20
CA PHE A 560 -34.70 17.71 1.47
C PHE A 560 -33.48 18.61 1.25
N LEU A 561 -32.63 18.31 0.26
CA LEU A 561 -31.48 19.15 -0.09
C LEU A 561 -31.91 20.57 -0.48
N TRP A 562 -32.99 20.71 -1.25
CA TRP A 562 -33.55 22.01 -1.62
C TRP A 562 -33.91 22.82 -0.36
N VAL A 563 -34.59 22.19 0.60
CA VAL A 563 -34.95 22.83 1.88
C VAL A 563 -33.71 23.33 2.63
N THR A 564 -32.66 22.51 2.71
CA THR A 564 -31.43 22.89 3.42
C THR A 564 -30.74 24.10 2.78
N LEU A 565 -30.69 24.15 1.43
CA LEU A 565 -30.09 25.25 0.67
C LEU A 565 -30.92 26.53 0.77
N VAL A 566 -32.24 26.42 0.69
CA VAL A 566 -33.17 27.56 0.84
C VAL A 566 -33.09 28.14 2.24
N VAL A 567 -33.16 27.30 3.29
CA VAL A 567 -33.03 27.76 4.69
C VAL A 567 -31.70 28.47 4.91
N ARG A 568 -30.60 27.94 4.35
CA ARG A 568 -29.28 28.60 4.39
C ARG A 568 -29.32 29.96 3.69
N SER A 569 -29.83 30.03 2.46
CA SER A 569 -29.93 31.29 1.71
C SER A 569 -30.79 32.33 2.43
N LEU A 570 -31.87 31.93 3.09
CA LEU A 570 -32.73 32.83 3.86
C LEU A 570 -32.06 33.28 5.16
N ASN A 571 -31.34 32.39 5.85
CA ASN A 571 -30.54 32.74 7.03
C ASN A 571 -29.45 33.78 6.71
N ASP A 572 -28.84 33.70 5.53
CA ASP A 572 -27.88 34.71 5.05
C ASP A 572 -28.58 36.07 4.80
N ALA A 573 -29.80 36.06 4.26
CA ALA A 573 -30.62 37.27 4.11
C ALA A 573 -31.03 37.87 5.46
N PHE A 574 -31.36 37.03 6.46
CA PHE A 574 -31.61 37.47 7.83
C PHE A 574 -30.40 38.19 8.44
N ALA A 575 -29.19 37.66 8.23
CA ALA A 575 -27.96 38.27 8.73
C ALA A 575 -27.70 39.66 8.14
N LYS A 576 -28.20 39.94 6.92
CA LYS A 576 -28.07 41.23 6.22
C LYS A 576 -29.17 42.26 6.60
N GLY A 577 -30.11 41.89 7.47
CA GLY A 577 -30.76 42.86 8.37
C GLY A 577 -32.15 43.40 8.02
N LYS A 578 -32.97 42.76 7.17
CA LYS A 578 -34.40 43.14 6.98
C LYS A 578 -35.31 41.92 6.72
N LEU A 579 -36.44 41.84 7.44
CA LEU A 579 -37.49 40.81 7.24
C LEU A 579 -38.08 40.83 5.81
N HIS A 580 -38.20 42.00 5.19
CA HIS A 580 -38.67 42.13 3.80
C HIS A 580 -37.71 41.50 2.78
N ALA A 581 -36.40 41.58 3.02
CA ALA A 581 -35.40 40.99 2.12
C ALA A 581 -35.46 39.46 2.14
N VAL A 582 -35.88 38.86 3.26
CA VAL A 582 -36.07 37.40 3.37
C VAL A 582 -37.26 36.96 2.53
N ARG A 583 -38.38 37.70 2.58
CA ARG A 583 -39.57 37.39 1.78
C ARG A 583 -39.27 37.51 0.30
N GLN A 584 -38.70 38.65 -0.11
CA GLN A 584 -38.28 38.85 -1.49
C GLN A 584 -37.34 37.73 -1.95
N ARG A 585 -36.40 37.32 -1.11
CA ARG A 585 -35.48 36.22 -1.45
C ARG A 585 -36.20 34.89 -1.64
N LEU A 586 -37.22 34.59 -0.84
CA LEU A 586 -38.02 33.37 -1.04
C LEU A 586 -38.77 33.42 -2.38
N ASP A 587 -39.35 34.57 -2.74
CA ASP A 587 -40.10 34.74 -3.99
C ASP A 587 -39.19 34.58 -5.24
N GLU A 588 -37.90 34.91 -5.14
CA GLU A 588 -36.90 34.77 -6.23
C GLU A 588 -36.31 33.35 -6.36
N ILE A 589 -36.38 32.52 -5.31
CA ILE A 589 -35.81 31.17 -5.32
C ILE A 589 -36.62 30.29 -6.29
N PRO A 590 -36.00 29.47 -7.15
CA PRO A 590 -36.71 28.49 -7.97
C PRO A 590 -37.21 27.26 -7.20
N ASP A 591 -38.28 26.62 -7.68
CA ASP A 591 -38.83 25.39 -7.07
C ASP A 591 -38.00 24.14 -7.39
N GLY A 592 -37.40 24.07 -8.58
CA GLY A 592 -36.58 22.94 -9.02
C GLY A 592 -35.15 23.02 -8.49
N LEU A 593 -34.56 21.86 -8.18
CA LEU A 593 -33.19 21.78 -7.64
C LEU A 593 -32.13 22.20 -8.68
N ASP A 594 -32.30 21.82 -9.94
CA ASP A 594 -31.36 22.18 -11.02
C ASP A 594 -31.41 23.69 -11.30
N GLU A 595 -32.61 24.28 -11.29
CA GLU A 595 -32.83 25.72 -11.39
C GLU A 595 -32.27 26.45 -10.17
N LEU A 596 -32.42 25.87 -8.97
CA LEU A 596 -31.82 26.41 -7.74
C LEU A 596 -30.28 26.40 -7.80
N PHE A 597 -29.66 25.32 -8.29
CA PHE A 597 -28.20 25.30 -8.50
C PHE A 597 -27.78 26.36 -9.52
N THR A 598 -28.53 26.51 -10.60
CA THR A 598 -28.29 27.54 -11.62
C THR A 598 -28.38 28.95 -11.01
N ASP A 599 -29.46 29.25 -10.27
CA ASP A 599 -29.61 30.52 -9.54
C ASP A 599 -28.45 30.72 -8.56
N MET A 600 -28.11 29.72 -7.74
CA MET A 600 -27.02 29.83 -6.77
C MET A 600 -25.67 30.14 -7.40
N LEU A 601 -25.34 29.49 -8.53
CA LEU A 601 -24.05 29.64 -9.21
C LEU A 601 -23.98 30.92 -10.05
N THR A 602 -25.07 31.33 -10.70
CA THR A 602 -25.09 32.52 -11.58
C THR A 602 -25.38 33.82 -10.84
N ARG A 603 -26.05 33.76 -9.68
CA ARG A 603 -26.40 34.95 -8.88
C ARG A 603 -25.16 35.69 -8.39
N ASP A 604 -25.17 37.00 -8.65
CA ASP A 604 -24.07 37.92 -8.33
C ASP A 604 -22.71 37.46 -8.89
N THR A 605 -22.72 36.66 -9.96
CA THR A 605 -21.50 36.18 -10.63
C THR A 605 -21.26 37.04 -11.87
N ASN A 606 -20.22 37.89 -11.79
CA ASN A 606 -19.83 38.76 -12.91
C ASN A 606 -19.03 38.03 -14.00
N ASP A 607 -18.51 36.83 -13.69
CA ASP A 607 -17.69 36.02 -14.60
C ASP A 607 -18.05 34.52 -14.44
N ILE A 608 -18.96 34.05 -15.30
CA ILE A 608 -19.44 32.66 -15.30
C ILE A 608 -18.36 31.71 -15.83
N SER A 609 -17.54 32.16 -16.79
CA SER A 609 -16.46 31.34 -17.35
C SER A 609 -15.41 31.03 -16.29
N ASP A 610 -15.04 32.01 -15.46
CA ASP A 610 -14.17 31.79 -14.30
C ASP A 610 -14.78 30.84 -13.25
N LEU A 611 -16.10 30.90 -13.04
CA LEU A 611 -16.78 29.96 -12.15
C LEU A 611 -16.71 28.52 -12.68
N ILE A 612 -17.05 28.32 -13.96
CA ILE A 612 -16.99 27.02 -14.63
C ILE A 612 -15.59 26.44 -14.55
N PHE A 613 -14.59 27.26 -14.86
CA PHE A 613 -13.19 26.88 -14.79
C PHE A 613 -12.79 26.39 -13.39
N ARG A 614 -13.22 27.09 -12.33
CA ARG A 614 -12.98 26.66 -10.94
C ARG A 614 -13.69 25.36 -10.56
N LEU A 615 -14.92 25.15 -11.04
CA LEU A 615 -15.66 23.91 -10.80
C LEU A 615 -15.03 22.71 -11.51
N GLN A 616 -14.42 22.93 -12.69
CA GLN A 616 -13.72 21.88 -13.43
C GLN A 616 -12.55 21.29 -12.64
N PHE A 617 -11.82 22.08 -11.85
CA PHE A 617 -10.77 21.54 -10.94
C PHE A 617 -11.31 20.53 -9.95
N ILE A 618 -12.53 20.75 -9.45
CA ILE A 618 -13.11 19.86 -8.44
C ILE A 618 -13.70 18.62 -9.13
N LEU A 619 -14.33 18.81 -10.29
CA LEU A 619 -14.98 17.73 -11.05
C LEU A 619 -14.01 16.76 -11.72
N PHE A 620 -12.97 17.29 -12.33
CA PHE A 620 -12.08 16.54 -13.22
C PHE A 620 -10.70 16.30 -12.62
N ALA A 621 -10.49 16.65 -11.36
CA ALA A 621 -9.24 16.35 -10.70
C ALA A 621 -8.95 14.84 -10.68
N HIS A 622 -7.69 14.47 -10.95
CA HIS A 622 -7.23 13.08 -10.94
C HIS A 622 -7.38 12.41 -9.56
N ARG A 623 -7.24 13.19 -8.50
CA ARG A 623 -7.57 12.84 -7.11
C ARG A 623 -8.18 14.05 -6.42
N PRO A 624 -8.96 13.90 -5.33
CA PRO A 624 -9.42 15.03 -4.54
C PRO A 624 -8.26 15.98 -4.17
N LEU A 625 -8.44 17.27 -4.47
CA LEU A 625 -7.47 18.33 -4.17
C LEU A 625 -7.59 18.73 -2.71
N SER A 626 -6.47 19.06 -2.05
CA SER A 626 -6.52 19.76 -0.76
C SER A 626 -7.01 21.19 -0.94
N ARG A 627 -7.49 21.83 0.14
CA ARG A 627 -7.90 23.24 0.12
C ARG A 627 -6.79 24.17 -0.41
N ASP A 628 -5.54 23.88 -0.06
CA ASP A 628 -4.38 24.67 -0.43
C ASP A 628 -4.03 24.43 -1.90
N GLU A 629 -4.02 23.16 -2.35
CA GLU A 629 -3.80 22.81 -3.75
C GLU A 629 -4.80 23.52 -4.68
N LEU A 630 -6.10 23.49 -4.35
CA LEU A 630 -7.13 24.13 -5.15
C LEU A 630 -6.99 25.66 -5.18
N TYR A 631 -6.75 26.29 -4.03
CA TYR A 631 -6.57 27.75 -3.95
C TYR A 631 -5.41 28.20 -4.85
N PHE A 632 -4.23 27.60 -4.67
CA PHE A 632 -3.04 27.98 -5.42
C PHE A 632 -3.13 27.64 -6.91
N ALA A 633 -3.81 26.54 -7.28
CA ALA A 633 -4.08 26.20 -8.67
C ALA A 633 -4.90 27.29 -9.39
N VAL A 634 -6.00 27.73 -8.76
CA VAL A 634 -6.89 28.75 -9.34
C VAL A 634 -6.21 30.11 -9.42
N MET A 635 -5.47 30.49 -8.37
CA MET A 635 -4.73 31.76 -8.38
C MET A 635 -3.67 31.77 -9.49
N PHE A 636 -2.93 30.68 -9.64
CA PHE A 636 -1.94 30.54 -10.70
C PHE A 636 -2.59 30.57 -12.10
N ALA A 637 -3.75 29.94 -12.28
CA ALA A 637 -4.43 29.94 -13.57
C ALA A 637 -4.79 31.34 -14.06
N LYS A 638 -5.21 32.24 -13.14
CA LYS A 638 -5.57 33.63 -13.42
C LYS A 638 -4.35 34.52 -13.65
N ASP A 639 -3.43 34.49 -12.70
CA ASP A 639 -2.36 35.48 -12.64
C ASP A 639 -1.15 35.04 -13.47
N GLY A 640 -1.06 33.75 -13.82
CA GLY A 640 0.07 33.15 -14.51
C GLY A 640 1.37 33.20 -13.71
N LEU A 641 1.30 33.52 -12.41
CA LEU A 641 2.42 33.72 -11.50
C LEU A 641 2.23 32.90 -10.21
N ILE A 642 3.20 32.06 -9.86
CA ILE A 642 3.29 31.38 -8.56
C ILE A 642 3.60 32.45 -7.52
N LYS A 643 2.65 32.67 -6.62
CA LYS A 643 2.80 33.56 -5.47
C LYS A 643 3.44 32.79 -4.33
N ARG A 644 4.52 33.34 -3.78
CA ARG A 644 5.28 32.80 -2.63
C ARG A 644 4.59 33.18 -1.32
N ASP A 645 4.58 32.28 -0.37
CA ASP A 645 3.80 32.30 0.88
C ASP A 645 4.35 33.28 1.95
N GLY A 646 5.22 34.21 1.53
CA GLY A 646 5.66 35.34 2.36
C GLY A 646 4.70 36.55 2.36
N GLU A 647 3.77 36.64 1.40
CA GLU A 647 2.88 37.80 1.23
C GLU A 647 1.45 37.59 1.76
N TRP A 648 1.10 36.35 2.14
CA TRP A 648 -0.29 35.95 2.38
C TRP A 648 -0.39 35.03 3.61
N HIS A 649 -0.55 35.60 4.80
CA HIS A 649 -0.92 34.84 6.01
C HIS A 649 -2.41 34.50 6.00
N ILE A 650 -2.81 33.27 5.63
CA ILE A 650 -4.22 33.04 5.29
C ILE A 650 -4.74 31.60 5.56
N ASP A 651 -5.10 31.26 6.80
CA ASP A 651 -6.08 30.16 6.99
C ASP A 651 -7.53 30.66 6.72
N PRO A 652 -7.98 31.81 7.27
CA PRO A 652 -9.38 32.24 7.14
C PRO A 652 -9.82 32.63 5.72
N HIS A 653 -8.93 33.20 4.89
CA HIS A 653 -9.33 33.55 3.52
C HIS A 653 -9.31 32.38 2.54
N ILE A 654 -8.55 31.30 2.80
CA ILE A 654 -8.64 30.07 1.99
C ILE A 654 -9.99 29.40 2.23
N GLU A 655 -10.43 29.26 3.49
CA GLU A 655 -11.75 28.72 3.79
C GLU A 655 -12.87 29.57 3.18
N ASN A 656 -12.78 30.90 3.29
CA ASN A 656 -13.71 31.80 2.60
C ASN A 656 -13.63 31.67 1.09
N PHE A 657 -12.45 31.47 0.51
CA PHE A 657 -12.29 31.23 -0.93
C PHE A 657 -13.00 29.95 -1.36
N ILE A 658 -12.79 28.84 -0.66
CA ILE A 658 -13.44 27.55 -0.95
C ILE A 658 -14.96 27.69 -0.86
N LEU A 659 -15.48 28.35 0.19
CA LEU A 659 -16.91 28.61 0.30
C LEU A 659 -17.44 29.47 -0.85
N ASN A 660 -16.66 30.45 -1.32
CA ASN A 660 -17.04 31.32 -2.42
C ASN A 660 -16.88 30.68 -3.81
N ILE A 661 -16.08 29.62 -3.94
CA ILE A 661 -15.74 28.99 -5.23
C ILE A 661 -16.98 28.49 -5.96
N SER A 662 -17.96 28.00 -5.21
CA SER A 662 -19.21 27.42 -5.70
C SER A 662 -20.41 27.95 -4.92
N LYS A 663 -20.27 29.11 -4.26
CA LYS A 663 -21.32 29.76 -3.47
C LYS A 663 -21.92 28.83 -2.40
N GLY A 664 -21.05 28.02 -1.78
CA GLY A 664 -21.40 27.10 -0.70
C GLY A 664 -21.84 25.70 -1.13
N LEU A 665 -21.71 25.35 -2.41
CA LEU A 665 -21.92 23.99 -2.94
C LEU A 665 -20.68 23.07 -2.82
N VAL A 666 -19.59 23.59 -2.29
CA VAL A 666 -18.32 22.90 -2.07
C VAL A 666 -17.90 23.14 -0.64
N GLU A 667 -17.36 22.10 -0.01
CA GLU A 667 -16.85 22.13 1.35
C GLU A 667 -15.52 21.36 1.47
N THR A 668 -14.94 21.41 2.66
CA THR A 668 -13.68 20.74 2.98
C THR A 668 -13.93 19.62 3.98
N SER A 669 -13.40 18.43 3.70
CA SER A 669 -13.48 17.27 4.58
C SER A 669 -12.86 17.57 5.95
N ARG A 670 -13.41 16.95 6.99
CA ARG A 670 -12.92 17.03 8.37
C ARG A 670 -11.69 16.14 8.62
N SER A 671 -11.28 15.36 7.63
CA SER A 671 -10.09 14.51 7.68
C SER A 671 -8.80 15.33 7.80
N LYS A 672 -7.71 14.67 8.21
CA LYS A 672 -6.37 15.29 8.32
C LYS A 672 -5.88 15.90 6.99
N SER A 673 -6.34 15.37 5.86
CA SER A 673 -5.99 15.82 4.51
C SER A 673 -6.78 17.03 4.02
N ARG A 674 -7.89 17.41 4.67
CA ARG A 674 -8.72 18.59 4.32
C ARG A 674 -8.97 18.71 2.81
N THR A 675 -9.48 17.64 2.22
CA THR A 675 -9.79 17.55 0.78
C THR A 675 -11.07 18.30 0.44
N VAL A 676 -11.14 18.86 -0.76
CA VAL A 676 -12.27 19.64 -1.26
C VAL A 676 -13.24 18.73 -2.02
N HIS A 677 -14.53 18.81 -1.70
CA HIS A 677 -15.59 18.04 -2.36
C HIS A 677 -16.91 18.82 -2.45
N PHE A 678 -17.83 18.36 -3.29
CA PHE A 678 -19.19 18.92 -3.32
C PHE A 678 -19.94 18.56 -2.03
N ILE A 679 -20.83 19.44 -1.59
CA ILE A 679 -21.69 19.20 -0.40
C ILE A 679 -22.66 18.03 -0.62
N HIS A 680 -22.93 17.69 -1.88
CA HIS A 680 -23.82 16.62 -2.27
C HIS A 680 -23.53 16.18 -3.71
N GLU A 681 -23.58 14.87 -3.98
CA GLU A 681 -23.30 14.34 -5.32
C GLU A 681 -24.33 14.82 -6.38
N SER A 682 -25.52 15.28 -5.98
CA SER A 682 -26.47 15.90 -6.92
C SER A 682 -25.93 17.16 -7.61
N VAL A 683 -24.96 17.85 -7.00
CA VAL A 683 -24.28 18.99 -7.64
C VAL A 683 -23.42 18.50 -8.80
N ARG A 684 -22.73 17.38 -8.62
CA ARG A 684 -21.93 16.74 -9.67
C ARG A 684 -22.79 16.18 -10.79
N ASP A 685 -23.90 15.50 -10.46
CA ASP A 685 -24.89 15.04 -11.43
C ASP A 685 -25.48 16.19 -12.25
N PHE A 686 -25.82 17.30 -11.59
CA PHE A 686 -26.29 18.51 -12.27
C PHE A 686 -25.28 18.98 -13.31
N LEU A 687 -24.00 19.10 -12.94
CA LEU A 687 -22.94 19.59 -13.83
C LEU A 687 -22.63 18.62 -14.98
N LEU A 688 -22.60 17.31 -14.73
CA LEU A 688 -22.16 16.31 -15.72
C LEU A 688 -23.28 15.67 -16.53
N ARG A 689 -24.45 15.43 -15.95
CA ARG A 689 -25.52 14.58 -16.54
C ARG A 689 -26.78 15.34 -16.93
N ARG A 690 -27.00 16.56 -16.41
CA ARG A 690 -28.24 17.33 -16.60
C ARG A 690 -28.05 18.67 -17.29
N ASP A 691 -27.10 18.70 -18.23
CA ASP A 691 -26.75 19.89 -19.01
C ASP A 691 -26.33 21.09 -18.15
N GLY A 692 -25.85 20.88 -16.92
CA GLY A 692 -25.53 21.96 -15.99
C GLY A 692 -24.53 22.97 -16.57
N PHE A 693 -23.47 22.51 -17.24
CA PHE A 693 -22.55 23.42 -17.93
C PHE A 693 -23.22 24.23 -19.04
N SER A 694 -24.10 23.61 -19.84
CA SER A 694 -24.86 24.30 -20.89
C SER A 694 -25.87 25.31 -20.33
N ARG A 695 -26.45 25.02 -19.15
CA ARG A 695 -27.33 25.93 -18.40
C ARG A 695 -26.58 27.12 -17.83
N LEU A 696 -25.32 26.93 -17.42
CA LEU A 696 -24.45 28.01 -16.95
C LEU A 696 -23.94 28.87 -18.12
N GLN A 697 -23.47 28.24 -19.21
CA GLN A 697 -22.97 28.93 -20.39
C GLN A 697 -23.20 28.08 -21.65
N ALA A 698 -23.94 28.65 -22.61
CA ALA A 698 -24.23 27.99 -23.88
C ALA A 698 -22.94 27.72 -24.69
N GLY A 699 -22.83 26.52 -25.27
CA GLY A 699 -21.75 26.16 -26.20
C GLY A 699 -20.60 25.34 -25.62
N LEU A 700 -20.56 25.09 -24.30
CA LEU A 700 -19.54 24.22 -23.67
C LEU A 700 -19.72 22.72 -23.95
N GLY A 701 -20.87 22.28 -24.47
CA GLY A 701 -21.27 20.86 -24.50
C GLY A 701 -20.53 19.95 -25.49
N ALA A 702 -19.88 20.48 -26.52
CA ALA A 702 -19.14 19.65 -27.48
C ALA A 702 -17.72 19.37 -26.94
N ASN A 703 -17.58 18.28 -26.18
CA ASN A 703 -16.34 17.81 -25.55
C ASN A 703 -15.87 18.60 -24.30
N ALA A 704 -16.79 19.02 -23.43
CA ALA A 704 -16.48 19.69 -22.16
C ALA A 704 -15.45 18.93 -21.30
N VAL A 705 -15.53 17.59 -21.29
CA VAL A 705 -14.68 16.71 -20.48
C VAL A 705 -13.25 16.69 -21.02
N GLY A 706 -13.07 16.47 -22.33
CA GLY A 706 -11.75 16.47 -22.95
C GLY A 706 -11.06 17.83 -22.85
N ASN A 707 -11.81 18.91 -23.07
CA ASN A 707 -11.29 20.28 -22.93
C ASN A 707 -10.90 20.60 -21.48
N ALA A 708 -11.70 20.19 -20.49
CA ALA A 708 -11.36 20.39 -19.09
C ALA A 708 -10.07 19.65 -18.69
N HIS A 709 -9.91 18.40 -19.14
CA HIS A 709 -8.69 17.64 -18.89
C HIS A 709 -7.47 18.23 -19.61
N ASP A 710 -7.62 18.72 -20.84
CA ASP A 710 -6.56 19.41 -21.58
C ASP A 710 -6.14 20.72 -20.87
N GLU A 711 -7.11 21.53 -20.42
CA GLU A 711 -6.82 22.76 -19.65
C GLU A 711 -6.09 22.47 -18.34
N LEU A 712 -6.49 21.43 -17.61
CA LEU A 712 -5.82 20.99 -16.39
C LEU A 712 -4.39 20.49 -16.68
N ALA A 713 -4.19 19.73 -17.76
CA ALA A 713 -2.86 19.29 -18.20
C ALA A 713 -1.95 20.49 -18.52
N GLN A 714 -2.44 21.42 -19.35
CA GLN A 714 -1.70 22.64 -19.70
C GLN A 714 -1.37 23.49 -18.46
N LEU A 715 -2.28 23.58 -17.49
CA LEU A 715 -2.03 24.28 -16.24
C LEU A 715 -0.92 23.61 -15.43
N CYS A 716 -0.98 22.29 -15.25
CA CYS A 716 0.06 21.52 -14.56
C CYS A 716 1.43 21.76 -15.22
N PHE A 717 1.48 21.72 -16.55
CA PHE A 717 2.69 22.00 -17.32
C PHE A 717 3.20 23.44 -17.11
N ARG A 718 2.34 24.45 -17.27
CA ARG A 718 2.70 25.86 -17.05
C ARG A 718 3.21 26.11 -15.63
N TYR A 719 2.58 25.50 -14.64
CA TYR A 719 2.97 25.62 -13.24
C TYR A 719 4.39 25.08 -13.03
N MET A 720 4.67 23.89 -13.57
CA MET A 720 6.01 23.30 -13.51
C MET A 720 7.07 24.13 -14.24
N CYS A 721 6.74 24.67 -15.42
CA CYS A 721 7.64 25.55 -16.17
C CYS A 721 7.98 26.83 -15.41
N GLN A 722 6.98 27.48 -14.80
CA GLN A 722 7.24 28.68 -14.03
C GLN A 722 7.98 28.39 -12.72
N PHE A 723 7.65 27.30 -12.05
CA PHE A 723 8.41 26.86 -10.88
C PHE A 723 9.89 26.72 -11.22
N LYS A 724 10.22 26.10 -12.37
CA LYS A 724 11.60 25.98 -12.85
C LYS A 724 12.30 27.34 -13.03
N LEU A 725 11.58 28.36 -13.51
CA LEU A 725 12.12 29.73 -13.71
C LEU A 725 12.33 30.46 -12.38
N LEU A 726 11.31 30.49 -11.51
CA LEU A 726 11.36 31.16 -10.21
C LEU A 726 12.36 30.51 -9.27
N ALA A 727 12.45 29.19 -9.34
CA ALA A 727 13.34 28.45 -8.51
C ALA A 727 14.79 28.56 -9.01
N ALA A 728 15.15 29.15 -10.15
CA ALA A 728 16.55 29.21 -10.59
C ALA A 728 17.49 29.88 -9.56
N ASP A 729 17.07 31.01 -8.95
CA ASP A 729 17.84 31.71 -7.92
C ASP A 729 17.71 31.07 -6.53
N ASP A 730 16.55 30.48 -6.23
CA ASP A 730 16.27 29.84 -4.95
C ASP A 730 16.75 28.40 -4.88
N ILE A 731 16.86 27.68 -6.00
CA ILE A 731 17.34 26.31 -6.15
C ILE A 731 18.77 26.24 -5.63
N SER A 732 19.60 27.25 -5.90
CA SER A 732 20.96 27.34 -5.38
C SER A 732 20.99 27.46 -3.84
N LYS A 733 20.08 28.25 -3.25
CA LYS A 733 19.94 28.40 -1.78
C LYS A 733 19.24 27.20 -1.12
N LEU A 734 18.24 26.63 -1.78
CA LEU A 734 17.54 25.42 -1.41
C LEU A 734 18.51 24.24 -1.44
N TYR A 735 19.35 24.08 -2.46
CA TYR A 735 20.36 23.02 -2.54
C TYR A 735 21.27 23.02 -1.30
N ALA A 736 21.65 24.20 -0.81
CA ALA A 736 22.43 24.39 0.41
C ALA A 736 21.63 24.20 1.73
N SER A 737 20.29 24.22 1.67
CA SER A 737 19.41 24.14 2.84
C SER A 737 19.12 22.68 3.28
N PRO A 738 18.88 22.43 4.59
CA PRO A 738 18.48 21.13 5.08
C PRO A 738 17.18 20.63 4.44
N ARG A 739 17.07 19.31 4.29
CA ARG A 739 15.96 18.60 3.67
C ARG A 739 14.57 18.92 4.25
N ALA A 740 14.47 19.19 5.54
CA ALA A 740 13.22 19.61 6.18
C ALA A 740 12.80 21.03 5.78
N ALA A 741 13.76 21.94 5.58
CA ALA A 741 13.49 23.29 5.09
C ALA A 741 13.07 23.29 3.61
N LYS A 742 13.59 22.36 2.79
CA LYS A 742 13.13 22.13 1.41
C LYS A 742 11.69 21.64 1.34
N ILE A 743 11.34 20.64 2.15
CA ILE A 743 9.98 20.09 2.23
C ILE A 743 9.02 21.18 2.73
N LYS A 744 9.38 21.88 3.80
CA LYS A 744 8.59 23.00 4.31
C LYS A 744 8.43 24.09 3.25
N TYR A 745 9.49 24.43 2.50
CA TYR A 745 9.42 25.38 1.39
C TYR A 745 8.47 24.91 0.29
N VAL A 746 8.52 23.65 -0.15
CA VAL A 746 7.58 23.15 -1.19
C VAL A 746 6.14 23.11 -0.67
N GLU A 747 5.92 22.70 0.58
CA GLU A 747 4.60 22.60 1.20
C GLU A 747 3.98 23.96 1.54
N SER A 748 4.78 25.00 1.81
CA SER A 748 4.29 26.37 2.08
C SER A 748 4.28 27.24 0.83
N GLU A 749 5.38 27.30 0.09
CA GLU A 749 5.57 28.23 -1.03
C GLU A 749 4.98 27.73 -2.35
N THR A 750 4.76 26.42 -2.51
CA THR A 750 4.25 25.84 -3.76
C THR A 750 3.26 24.67 -3.57
N PRO A 751 2.11 24.86 -2.91
CA PRO A 751 1.23 23.75 -2.52
C PRO A 751 0.68 22.90 -3.67
N PHE A 752 0.49 23.50 -4.86
CA PHE A 752 -0.04 22.78 -6.04
C PHE A 752 1.01 21.95 -6.81
N LEU A 753 2.31 22.06 -6.46
CA LEU A 753 3.39 21.45 -7.25
C LEU A 753 3.31 19.91 -7.28
N ASP A 754 2.99 19.26 -6.16
CA ASP A 754 2.90 17.80 -6.07
C ASP A 754 1.80 17.26 -6.98
N TYR A 755 0.62 17.89 -6.94
CA TYR A 755 -0.48 17.55 -7.83
C TYR A 755 -0.08 17.75 -9.30
N ALA A 756 0.53 18.89 -9.65
CA ALA A 756 0.92 19.19 -11.03
C ALA A 756 1.87 18.13 -11.62
N ILE A 757 2.82 17.64 -10.82
CA ILE A 757 3.79 16.62 -11.26
C ILE A 757 3.10 15.27 -11.56
N HIS A 758 2.19 14.84 -10.69
CA HIS A 758 1.61 13.49 -10.78
C HIS A 758 0.36 13.42 -11.66
N SER A 759 -0.32 14.55 -11.88
CA SER A 759 -1.61 14.59 -12.59
C SER A 759 -1.50 15.06 -14.04
N LEU A 760 -0.33 15.56 -14.48
CA LEU A 760 -0.12 15.98 -15.86
C LEU A 760 -0.43 14.86 -16.87
N LEU A 761 0.22 13.71 -16.77
CA LEU A 761 0.03 12.59 -17.70
C LEU A 761 -1.38 11.96 -17.59
N PRO A 762 -1.94 11.73 -16.37
CA PRO A 762 -3.33 11.30 -16.26
C PRO A 762 -4.33 12.23 -16.94
N HIS A 763 -4.16 13.55 -16.84
CA HIS A 763 -5.03 14.51 -17.51
C HIS A 763 -4.86 14.48 -19.02
N SER A 764 -3.63 14.45 -19.54
CA SER A 764 -3.40 14.29 -20.99
C SER A 764 -4.03 13.00 -21.54
N ASN A 765 -3.87 11.87 -20.84
CA ASN A 765 -4.49 10.61 -21.25
C ASN A 765 -6.03 10.68 -21.25
N ALA A 766 -6.62 11.34 -20.26
CA ALA A 766 -8.06 11.52 -20.17
C ALA A 766 -8.60 12.48 -21.26
N ALA A 767 -7.83 13.51 -21.61
CA ALA A 767 -8.16 14.42 -22.72
C ALA A 767 -8.17 13.69 -24.06
N GLU A 768 -7.13 12.88 -24.34
CA GLU A 768 -7.04 12.06 -25.55
C GLU A 768 -8.18 11.05 -25.62
N ALA A 769 -8.46 10.34 -24.52
CA ALA A 769 -9.56 9.37 -24.44
C ALA A 769 -10.95 10.01 -24.66
N ALA A 770 -11.10 11.30 -24.34
CA ALA A 770 -12.32 12.06 -24.58
C ALA A 770 -12.36 12.74 -25.96
N GLY A 771 -11.34 12.53 -26.82
CA GLY A 771 -11.31 13.05 -28.19
C GLY A 771 -10.64 14.41 -28.36
N THR A 772 -9.89 14.90 -27.37
CA THR A 772 -9.02 16.08 -27.48
C THR A 772 -7.59 15.64 -27.76
N SER A 773 -7.12 15.80 -29.00
CA SER A 773 -5.77 15.39 -29.43
C SER A 773 -4.67 16.02 -28.58
N GLN A 774 -3.74 15.19 -28.11
CA GLN A 774 -2.54 15.57 -27.37
C GLN A 774 -1.26 15.53 -28.22
N ASP A 775 -1.37 15.47 -29.55
CA ASP A 775 -0.21 15.41 -30.47
C ASP A 775 0.74 16.62 -30.33
N ALA A 776 0.21 17.78 -29.93
CA ALA A 776 1.01 18.98 -29.68
C ALA A 776 1.70 18.98 -28.30
N PHE A 777 1.25 18.11 -27.39
CA PHE A 777 1.79 17.96 -26.04
C PHE A 777 2.91 16.90 -25.98
N LEU A 778 2.80 15.85 -26.80
CA LEU A 778 3.84 14.82 -27.05
C LEU A 778 5.02 15.40 -27.85
#